data_AF-A0A5C6BRA6-F1
#
_entry.id   AF-A0A5C6BRA6-F1
#
_cell.length_a   1.000
_cell.length_b   1.000
_cell.length_c   1.000
_cell.angle_alpha   90.00
_cell.angle_beta   90.00
_cell.angle_gamma   90.00
#
_symmetry.space_group_name_H-M   'P 1'
#
loop_
_entity.id
_entity.type
_entity.pdbx_description
1 polymer ?
#
loop_
_entity_poly.entity_id
_entity_poly.type
_entity_poly.pdbx_seq_one_letter_code
_entity_poly.pdbx_strand_id
1 'polypeptide(L)'
;MRMSRNGFGSLFALLLVAVVGLAPQPAAAQNDVFQTDLFGSKPPVNDAKNAIKYDAKIVPADAAPGDEVTLQLTATVAEGWHTFSLTQTGFGGSPTVIALSDQGALKPLGKTFTASRAPQIHEEKLGDTQMRLEEYFGQVTFSRRFQIPADASPGEITVSGQITHQVCSEGLCVPGKTAFQATVKISEGKPKENLAVTGETKFEHDSSVWLVSLSSGEAAPGETVELRVEANIKNDWHTYGLDQTRPEGLGPYATALQIQKYGELNLDGDWTVEPAPHAASEPLFGGLEVLEHSGHVVWTRSITVPADAAPGAYPISGEVAFQSCTGVKCVQPVGFIFEGNLTVTPTPAVSPVVFGVSAPIKGGIAAGFIEQVMEQRSAMRLERQANGGDANYTVIGEENSDYGLAMYLLFAFIGGMILNVMPCVLPVIAIKVMSFAQQAGESRGRILQLNVVYSLGVLAVFMVLATLAVFLGYGWGGLFQNANFNLIMACVVFAMGLSLLGVFEIPMPGMVGTAAGNQHQEGLVGAFSTGILATLLATPCSGPFLGATLGWSITQPTLIVYLVWGMMGLGMAFPYLMIGAFPSTVKWLPKPGNWMVRLKEFAGFVLMGTVIFIVHILQDDYTIPALIMLLGIALGLWMIGNLYDINSHIRHKTTVRVSAILLTAVICLFGFNLTLKSETELPWKPFTEATLNASLAENKTVLVDFSADWCLTCKRNEKFALNTKKTLDLVQDHDVVTLYADYTAESEEIKRWLDNFESISVPLTVIFPAGQPDKAIVLRDLYTEAMLLENLEKAVSGKKTTANAVAVDEVRR
;
A
#
# COMPACT_ATOMS: atom_id res chain seq x y z
N MET A 1 -49.68 23.67 15.31
CA MET A 1 -50.21 23.63 16.69
C MET A 1 -49.20 24.29 17.61
N ARG A 2 -49.53 25.45 18.21
CA ARG A 2 -48.69 26.13 19.22
C ARG A 2 -48.96 25.49 20.58
N MET A 3 -48.05 24.64 21.06
CA MET A 3 -48.09 24.18 22.46
C MET A 3 -47.42 25.20 23.39
N SER A 4 -47.98 25.28 24.60
CA SER A 4 -47.73 26.26 25.66
C SER A 4 -46.26 26.42 26.05
N ARG A 5 -45.85 27.68 26.19
CA ARG A 5 -44.48 28.20 26.30
C ARG A 5 -43.88 28.17 27.72
N ASN A 6 -44.61 27.67 28.72
CA ASN A 6 -44.24 27.81 30.14
C ASN A 6 -43.98 26.49 30.89
N GLY A 7 -44.18 25.31 30.28
CA GLY A 7 -43.96 24.02 30.94
C GLY A 7 -42.59 23.37 30.69
N PHE A 8 -41.87 23.82 29.66
CA PHE A 8 -40.69 23.09 29.15
C PHE A 8 -39.41 23.35 29.97
N GLY A 9 -39.26 24.53 30.58
CA GLY A 9 -38.08 24.87 31.37
C GLY A 9 -37.93 24.05 32.66
N SER A 10 -39.05 23.64 33.27
CA SER A 10 -39.04 22.88 34.53
C SER A 10 -38.88 21.38 34.30
N LEU A 11 -39.37 20.84 33.18
CA LEU A 11 -39.18 19.42 32.83
C LEU A 11 -37.73 19.11 32.42
N PHE A 12 -37.04 20.07 31.80
CA PHE A 12 -35.66 19.90 31.34
C PHE A 12 -34.61 20.06 32.45
N ALA A 13 -34.87 20.93 33.44
CA ALA A 13 -34.04 21.03 34.65
C ALA A 13 -34.08 19.72 35.47
N LEU A 14 -35.22 19.02 35.46
CA LEU A 14 -35.39 17.70 36.10
C LEU A 14 -34.65 16.58 35.35
N LEU A 15 -34.55 16.64 34.03
CA LEU A 15 -33.77 15.70 33.21
C LEU A 15 -32.25 15.90 33.39
N LEU A 16 -31.79 17.13 33.59
CA LEU A 16 -30.38 17.46 33.84
C LEU A 16 -29.89 16.96 35.22
N VAL A 17 -30.76 16.90 36.23
CA VAL A 17 -30.44 16.32 37.55
C VAL A 17 -30.52 14.78 37.54
N ALA A 18 -31.39 14.20 36.72
CA ALA A 18 -31.51 12.74 36.59
C ALA A 18 -30.29 12.09 35.90
N VAL A 19 -29.63 12.78 34.96
CA VAL A 19 -28.42 12.28 34.27
C VAL A 19 -27.17 12.34 35.16
N VAL A 20 -27.13 13.18 36.19
CA VAL A 20 -26.01 13.28 37.15
C VAL A 20 -26.19 12.34 38.36
N GLY A 21 -27.42 11.88 38.64
CA GLY A 21 -27.76 11.14 39.87
C GLY A 21 -27.89 9.62 39.79
N LEU A 22 -27.77 9.01 38.61
CA LEU A 22 -27.92 7.55 38.43
C LEU A 22 -26.65 6.96 37.82
N ALA A 23 -25.65 6.74 38.68
CA ALA A 23 -24.57 5.81 38.40
C ALA A 23 -24.99 4.41 38.90
N PRO A 24 -25.28 3.44 38.01
CA PRO A 24 -25.30 2.05 38.42
C PRO A 24 -23.87 1.49 38.35
N GLN A 25 -23.40 0.90 39.45
CA GLN A 25 -22.45 -0.20 39.35
C GLN A 25 -23.19 -1.45 38.85
N PRO A 26 -22.58 -2.26 37.98
CA PRO A 26 -22.69 -3.72 38.13
C PRO A 26 -21.31 -4.38 37.94
N ALA A 27 -20.80 -5.16 38.89
CA ALA A 27 -21.23 -6.52 39.24
C ALA A 27 -20.99 -7.53 38.11
N ALA A 28 -20.05 -8.43 38.35
CA ALA A 28 -19.75 -9.61 37.56
C ALA A 28 -21.01 -10.48 37.40
N ALA A 29 -21.34 -10.85 36.17
CA ALA A 29 -22.19 -12.00 35.88
C ALA A 29 -21.95 -12.47 34.45
N GLN A 30 -21.65 -13.76 34.34
CA GLN A 30 -21.65 -14.57 33.13
C GLN A 30 -22.91 -14.34 32.32
N ASN A 31 -22.80 -14.42 30.99
CA ASN A 31 -23.77 -15.18 30.21
C ASN A 31 -23.27 -15.45 28.78
N ASP A 32 -22.87 -16.69 28.60
CA ASP A 32 -23.00 -17.49 27.40
C ASP A 32 -24.43 -17.37 26.84
N VAL A 33 -24.64 -16.53 25.84
CA VAL A 33 -25.87 -16.58 25.01
C VAL A 33 -25.49 -16.23 23.57
N PHE A 34 -24.70 -17.09 22.93
CA PHE A 34 -24.63 -17.22 21.46
C PHE A 34 -23.87 -18.50 21.08
N GLN A 35 -24.26 -19.63 21.68
CA GLN A 35 -23.92 -20.96 21.16
C GLN A 35 -25.19 -21.82 21.19
N THR A 36 -25.34 -22.67 20.17
CA THR A 36 -26.49 -23.53 19.79
C THR A 36 -27.62 -22.79 19.04
N ASP A 37 -28.10 -23.16 17.87
CA ASP A 37 -27.83 -24.25 16.92
C ASP A 37 -28.30 -23.75 15.55
N LEU A 38 -27.48 -23.83 14.49
CA LEU A 38 -27.99 -23.70 13.11
C LEU A 38 -27.07 -24.27 12.00
N PHE A 39 -25.84 -24.67 12.30
CA PHE A 39 -24.98 -25.35 11.32
C PHE A 39 -24.21 -26.48 11.99
N GLY A 40 -24.00 -27.57 11.23
CA GLY A 40 -23.56 -28.88 11.68
C GLY A 40 -22.30 -28.86 12.56
N SER A 41 -22.15 -29.95 13.31
CA SER A 41 -21.07 -30.21 14.26
C SER A 41 -19.69 -29.76 13.75
N LYS A 42 -19.16 -28.66 14.32
CA LYS A 42 -17.75 -28.27 14.14
C LYS A 42 -16.84 -29.35 14.73
N PRO A 43 -15.81 -29.82 14.01
CA PRO A 43 -14.86 -30.79 14.56
C PRO A 43 -14.07 -30.16 15.73
N PRO A 44 -13.71 -30.95 16.75
CA PRO A 44 -12.98 -30.46 17.92
C PRO A 44 -11.58 -29.94 17.58
N VAL A 45 -11.12 -28.92 18.30
CA VAL A 45 -9.82 -28.21 18.11
C VAL A 45 -8.59 -29.13 18.12
N ASN A 46 -8.72 -30.35 18.67
CA ASN A 46 -7.65 -31.35 18.67
C ASN A 46 -7.37 -31.97 17.29
N ASP A 47 -8.32 -31.96 16.35
CA ASP A 47 -8.11 -32.48 15.00
C ASP A 47 -7.30 -31.52 14.10
N ALA A 48 -7.29 -30.22 14.43
CA ALA A 48 -6.62 -29.19 13.64
C ALA A 48 -5.08 -29.29 13.65
N LYS A 49 -4.47 -29.77 14.75
CA LYS A 49 -3.00 -29.94 14.83
C LYS A 49 -2.47 -31.07 13.92
N ASN A 50 -3.33 -32.01 13.54
CA ASN A 50 -2.99 -33.12 12.64
C ASN A 50 -3.52 -32.90 11.22
N ALA A 51 -4.10 -31.73 10.93
CA ALA A 51 -4.72 -31.42 9.65
C ALA A 51 -3.71 -31.24 8.51
N ILE A 52 -2.42 -31.11 8.81
CA ILE A 52 -1.35 -31.06 7.82
C ILE A 52 -0.12 -31.81 8.31
N LYS A 53 0.49 -32.58 7.41
CA LYS A 53 1.75 -33.30 7.64
C LYS A 53 2.76 -32.95 6.57
N TYR A 54 4.01 -32.75 6.98
CA TYR A 54 5.13 -32.46 6.09
C TYR A 54 6.10 -33.65 6.04
N ASP A 55 6.46 -34.06 4.82
CA ASP A 55 7.53 -35.03 4.55
C ASP A 55 8.66 -34.31 3.81
N ALA A 56 9.89 -34.41 4.32
CA ALA A 56 11.05 -33.73 3.77
C ALA A 56 12.06 -34.73 3.25
N LYS A 57 12.46 -34.60 1.98
CA LYS A 57 13.44 -35.47 1.32
C LYS A 57 14.34 -34.68 0.39
N ILE A 58 15.59 -35.11 0.25
CA ILE A 58 16.49 -34.60 -0.80
C ILE A 58 16.55 -35.65 -1.90
N VAL A 59 16.37 -35.21 -3.16
CA VAL A 59 16.38 -36.06 -4.34
C VAL A 59 17.43 -35.55 -5.32
N PRO A 60 18.38 -36.39 -5.78
CA PRO A 60 18.60 -37.78 -5.35
C PRO A 60 19.14 -37.87 -3.90
N ALA A 61 18.91 -39.01 -3.23
CA ALA A 61 19.37 -39.25 -1.86
C ALA A 61 20.88 -39.53 -1.78
N ASP A 62 21.47 -40.01 -2.88
CA ASP A 62 22.90 -40.23 -3.07
C ASP A 62 23.36 -39.36 -4.25
N ALA A 63 24.40 -38.54 -4.06
CA ALA A 63 24.90 -37.60 -5.06
C ALA A 63 26.42 -37.41 -4.95
N ALA A 64 27.10 -37.06 -6.05
CA ALA A 64 28.55 -36.82 -6.06
C ALA A 64 28.88 -35.33 -5.82
N PRO A 65 30.12 -34.98 -5.40
CA PRO A 65 30.58 -33.60 -5.36
C PRO A 65 30.39 -32.90 -6.71
N GLY A 66 29.74 -31.73 -6.69
CA GLY A 66 29.36 -30.98 -7.89
C GLY A 66 27.97 -31.29 -8.47
N ASP A 67 27.29 -32.35 -8.02
CA ASP A 67 25.92 -32.67 -8.49
C ASP A 67 24.87 -31.70 -7.91
N GLU A 68 23.75 -31.56 -8.64
CA GLU A 68 22.57 -30.84 -8.17
C GLU A 68 21.64 -31.77 -7.38
N VAL A 69 21.12 -31.26 -6.27
CA VAL A 69 20.16 -31.96 -5.43
C VAL A 69 18.96 -31.06 -5.12
N THR A 70 17.77 -31.65 -5.08
CA THR A 70 16.52 -30.91 -4.84
C THR A 70 15.95 -31.28 -3.47
N LEU A 71 15.80 -30.30 -2.59
CA LEU A 71 15.02 -30.45 -1.36
C LEU A 71 13.54 -30.39 -1.72
N GLN A 72 12.78 -31.44 -1.39
CA GLN A 72 11.34 -31.54 -1.57
C GLN A 72 10.65 -31.61 -0.20
N LEU A 73 9.71 -30.70 0.04
CA LEU A 73 8.89 -30.59 1.25
C LEU A 73 7.43 -30.83 0.86
N THR A 74 6.93 -32.04 1.09
CA THR A 74 5.58 -32.44 0.69
C THR A 74 4.60 -32.24 1.83
N ALA A 75 3.71 -31.26 1.68
CA ALA A 75 2.58 -31.02 2.55
C ALA A 75 1.41 -31.92 2.15
N THR A 76 0.86 -32.66 3.11
CA THR A 76 -0.36 -33.48 2.96
C THR A 76 -1.43 -32.90 3.88
N VAL A 77 -2.42 -32.24 3.29
CA VAL A 77 -3.53 -31.60 3.98
C VAL A 77 -4.72 -32.56 4.07
N ALA A 78 -5.35 -32.66 5.24
CA ALA A 78 -6.50 -33.50 5.49
C ALA A 78 -7.73 -33.05 4.68
N GLU A 79 -8.64 -33.97 4.40
CA GLU A 79 -9.87 -33.68 3.67
C GLU A 79 -10.73 -32.64 4.40
N GLY A 80 -11.25 -31.65 3.68
CA GLY A 80 -12.00 -30.52 4.26
C GLY A 80 -11.14 -29.40 4.84
N TRP A 81 -9.80 -29.51 4.76
CA TRP A 81 -8.85 -28.48 5.17
C TRP A 81 -8.05 -27.95 3.97
N HIS A 82 -7.58 -26.71 4.07
CA HIS A 82 -6.61 -26.14 3.13
C HIS A 82 -5.46 -25.46 3.86
N THR A 83 -4.36 -25.25 3.14
CA THR A 83 -3.24 -24.40 3.56
C THR A 83 -2.92 -23.37 2.48
N PHE A 84 -2.23 -22.29 2.82
CA PHE A 84 -2.02 -21.18 1.89
C PHE A 84 -0.72 -21.28 1.10
N SER A 85 -0.66 -20.57 -0.03
CA SER A 85 0.50 -20.52 -0.89
C SER A 85 1.71 -19.80 -0.27
N LEU A 86 2.88 -19.91 -0.90
CA LEU A 86 4.08 -19.12 -0.54
C LEU A 86 3.90 -17.62 -0.89
N THR A 87 2.95 -17.32 -1.79
CA THR A 87 2.72 -16.01 -2.41
C THR A 87 1.39 -15.38 -1.98
N GLN A 88 0.72 -15.96 -0.97
CA GLN A 88 -0.54 -15.43 -0.45
C GLN A 88 -0.36 -13.96 -0.04
N THR A 89 -1.13 -13.08 -0.69
CA THR A 89 -1.12 -11.64 -0.44
C THR A 89 -2.52 -11.18 -0.01
N GLY A 90 -2.61 -10.09 0.74
CA GLY A 90 -3.88 -9.52 1.16
C GLY A 90 -4.49 -10.16 2.42
N PHE A 91 -5.70 -9.70 2.77
CA PHE A 91 -6.44 -10.16 3.95
C PHE A 91 -7.16 -11.48 3.62
N GLY A 92 -6.95 -12.54 4.42
CA GLY A 92 -7.68 -13.81 4.26
C GLY A 92 -6.97 -15.08 4.77
N GLY A 93 -5.63 -15.12 4.76
CA GLY A 93 -4.83 -16.25 5.24
C GLY A 93 -3.33 -15.93 5.28
N SER A 94 -2.56 -16.58 6.14
CA SER A 94 -1.11 -16.39 6.27
C SER A 94 -0.35 -17.30 5.29
N PRO A 95 0.62 -16.77 4.52
CA PRO A 95 1.39 -17.56 3.56
C PRO A 95 2.17 -18.67 4.26
N THR A 96 2.40 -19.76 3.52
CA THR A 96 3.38 -20.77 3.95
C THR A 96 4.78 -20.18 3.83
N VAL A 97 5.53 -20.15 4.93
CA VAL A 97 6.91 -19.63 4.96
C VAL A 97 7.86 -20.76 5.31
N ILE A 98 8.86 -20.98 4.45
CA ILE A 98 9.85 -22.04 4.61
C ILE A 98 11.21 -21.40 4.91
N ALA A 99 11.64 -21.49 6.15
CA ALA A 99 12.94 -20.99 6.60
C ALA A 99 13.93 -22.16 6.74
N LEU A 100 15.11 -22.04 6.11
CA LEU A 100 16.22 -22.98 6.30
C LEU A 100 17.03 -22.54 7.52
N SER A 101 17.22 -23.44 8.48
CA SER A 101 18.00 -23.18 9.70
C SER A 101 19.46 -23.58 9.53
N ASP A 102 19.70 -24.70 8.84
CA ASP A 102 21.03 -25.16 8.46
C ASP A 102 20.93 -25.85 7.09
N GLN A 103 21.75 -25.43 6.14
CA GLN A 103 21.83 -26.02 4.80
C GLN A 103 23.16 -26.76 4.58
N GLY A 104 23.98 -26.88 5.63
CA GLY A 104 25.31 -27.47 5.58
C GLY A 104 26.19 -26.76 4.54
N ALA A 105 26.99 -27.55 3.81
CA ALA A 105 27.85 -27.03 2.75
C ALA A 105 27.11 -26.81 1.41
N LEU A 106 25.79 -27.05 1.32
CA LEU A 106 25.05 -26.94 0.07
C LEU A 106 24.87 -25.48 -0.36
N LYS A 107 25.14 -25.18 -1.64
CA LYS A 107 24.94 -23.85 -2.22
C LYS A 107 23.56 -23.76 -2.87
N PRO A 108 22.66 -22.84 -2.47
CA PRO A 108 21.33 -22.75 -3.07
C PRO A 108 21.37 -22.23 -4.51
N LEU A 109 20.65 -22.87 -5.43
CA LEU A 109 20.54 -22.51 -6.86
C LEU A 109 19.29 -21.66 -7.15
N GLY A 110 18.98 -20.71 -6.25
CA GLY A 110 17.80 -19.84 -6.32
C GLY A 110 17.42 -19.28 -4.95
N LYS A 111 16.68 -18.16 -4.91
CA LYS A 111 16.35 -17.45 -3.65
C LYS A 111 15.13 -18.01 -2.92
N THR A 112 14.17 -18.62 -3.61
CA THR A 112 12.85 -19.01 -3.06
C THR A 112 12.51 -20.48 -3.30
N PHE A 113 11.55 -21.00 -2.53
CA PHE A 113 10.94 -22.31 -2.78
C PHE A 113 9.85 -22.21 -3.85
N THR A 114 9.61 -23.29 -4.58
CA THR A 114 8.59 -23.38 -5.64
C THR A 114 7.59 -24.49 -5.34
N ALA A 115 6.30 -24.24 -5.51
CA ALA A 115 5.26 -25.25 -5.32
C ALA A 115 5.09 -26.12 -6.57
N SER A 116 4.75 -27.40 -6.40
CA SER A 116 4.58 -28.38 -7.48
C SER A 116 3.37 -28.10 -8.40
N ARG A 117 2.43 -27.29 -7.95
CA ARG A 117 1.25 -26.83 -8.71
C ARG A 117 0.82 -25.46 -8.23
N ALA A 118 0.04 -24.74 -9.04
CA ALA A 118 -0.54 -23.45 -8.65
C ALA A 118 -1.61 -23.64 -7.55
N PRO A 119 -1.76 -22.65 -6.64
CA PRO A 119 -2.83 -22.66 -5.66
C PRO A 119 -4.18 -22.47 -6.35
N GLN A 120 -5.23 -23.01 -5.74
CA GLN A 120 -6.61 -22.69 -6.12
C GLN A 120 -6.92 -21.28 -5.63
N ILE A 121 -7.39 -20.42 -6.53
CA ILE A 121 -7.70 -19.04 -6.21
C ILE A 121 -9.19 -18.92 -5.95
N HIS A 122 -9.56 -18.54 -4.74
CA HIS A 122 -10.92 -18.18 -4.37
C HIS A 122 -11.01 -16.68 -4.08
N GLU A 123 -12.03 -16.04 -4.65
CA GLU A 123 -12.38 -14.67 -4.29
C GLU A 123 -13.55 -14.70 -3.30
N GLU A 124 -13.29 -14.32 -2.06
CA GLU A 124 -14.30 -14.23 -1.02
C GLU A 124 -14.62 -12.76 -0.73
N LYS A 125 -15.90 -12.42 -0.65
CA LYS A 125 -16.35 -11.08 -0.28
C LYS A 125 -16.58 -11.00 1.22
N LEU A 126 -15.78 -10.19 1.90
CA LEU A 126 -16.00 -9.85 3.30
C LEU A 126 -16.45 -8.38 3.38
N GLY A 127 -17.76 -8.17 3.40
CA GLY A 127 -18.34 -6.84 3.23
C GLY A 127 -18.14 -6.32 1.80
N ASP A 128 -17.57 -5.11 1.66
CA ASP A 128 -17.28 -4.48 0.37
C ASP A 128 -15.88 -4.80 -0.18
N THR A 129 -15.05 -5.54 0.56
CA THR A 129 -13.68 -5.89 0.17
C THR A 129 -13.63 -7.29 -0.46
N GLN A 130 -13.03 -7.40 -1.64
CA GLN A 130 -12.70 -8.68 -2.26
C GLN A 130 -11.37 -9.19 -1.71
N MET A 131 -11.40 -10.38 -1.11
CA MET A 131 -10.23 -11.09 -0.62
C MET A 131 -9.85 -12.19 -1.61
N ARG A 132 -8.59 -12.20 -2.03
CA ARG A 132 -8.04 -13.24 -2.91
C ARG A 132 -7.30 -14.27 -2.05
N LEU A 133 -7.86 -15.46 -1.94
CA LEU A 133 -7.29 -16.60 -1.22
C LEU A 133 -6.61 -17.55 -2.19
N GLU A 134 -5.35 -17.89 -1.93
CA GLU A 134 -4.51 -18.84 -2.67
C GLU A 134 -4.32 -20.12 -1.86
N GLU A 135 -5.19 -21.09 -2.10
CA GLU A 135 -5.40 -22.26 -1.24
C GLU A 135 -4.87 -23.56 -1.88
N TYR A 136 -4.28 -24.42 -1.07
CA TYR A 136 -3.90 -25.79 -1.42
C TYR A 136 -4.73 -26.79 -0.63
N PHE A 137 -5.48 -27.62 -1.35
CA PHE A 137 -6.23 -28.76 -0.81
C PHE A 137 -5.53 -30.07 -1.17
N GLY A 138 -5.41 -31.01 -0.23
CA GLY A 138 -4.73 -32.30 -0.46
C GLY A 138 -3.21 -32.17 -0.43
N GLN A 139 -2.52 -32.71 -1.45
CA GLN A 139 -1.04 -32.78 -1.44
C GLN A 139 -0.38 -31.67 -2.29
N VAL A 140 0.64 -31.01 -1.77
CA VAL A 140 1.48 -30.04 -2.51
C VAL A 140 2.93 -30.18 -2.07
N THR A 141 3.88 -30.09 -3.02
CA THR A 141 5.31 -30.22 -2.73
C THR A 141 6.01 -28.91 -3.00
N PHE A 142 6.68 -28.36 -1.99
CA PHE A 142 7.53 -27.19 -2.12
C PHE A 142 8.98 -27.64 -2.34
N SER A 143 9.64 -27.12 -3.37
CA SER A 143 10.97 -27.57 -3.76
C SER A 143 11.96 -26.43 -3.97
N ARG A 144 13.23 -26.69 -3.62
CA ARG A 144 14.36 -25.78 -3.87
C ARG A 144 15.60 -26.58 -4.26
N ARG A 145 16.31 -26.11 -5.29
CA ARG A 145 17.53 -26.75 -5.80
C ARG A 145 18.77 -26.24 -5.07
N PHE A 146 19.73 -27.14 -4.90
CA PHE A 146 21.02 -26.90 -4.27
C PHE A 146 22.13 -27.56 -5.08
N GLN A 147 23.32 -26.98 -5.05
CA GLN A 147 24.53 -27.53 -5.60
C GLN A 147 25.44 -28.04 -4.50
N ILE A 148 25.94 -29.26 -4.65
CA ILE A 148 26.98 -29.81 -3.77
C ILE A 148 28.31 -29.17 -4.16
N PRO A 149 29.10 -28.63 -3.21
CA PRO A 149 30.43 -28.11 -3.50
C PRO A 149 31.32 -29.15 -4.18
N ALA A 150 32.12 -28.73 -5.16
CA ALA A 150 33.00 -29.63 -5.90
C ALA A 150 34.12 -30.23 -5.03
N ASP A 151 34.43 -29.59 -3.90
CA ASP A 151 35.40 -30.00 -2.88
C ASP A 151 34.77 -30.73 -1.69
N ALA A 152 33.48 -31.09 -1.77
CA ALA A 152 32.79 -31.74 -0.66
C ALA A 152 33.36 -33.14 -0.39
N SER A 153 33.80 -33.37 0.86
CA SER A 153 34.25 -34.68 1.32
C SER A 153 33.10 -35.69 1.38
N PRO A 154 33.36 -36.99 1.15
CA PRO A 154 32.37 -38.05 1.35
C PRO A 154 31.79 -38.01 2.77
N GLY A 155 30.47 -38.05 2.88
CA GLY A 155 29.77 -37.88 4.15
C GLY A 155 28.27 -37.57 3.98
N GLU A 156 27.57 -37.38 5.08
CA GLU A 156 26.16 -37.00 5.09
C GLU A 156 26.03 -35.49 5.30
N ILE A 157 25.39 -34.79 4.36
CA ILE A 157 24.96 -33.40 4.58
C ILE A 157 23.49 -33.41 4.96
N THR A 158 23.18 -32.77 6.08
CA THR A 158 21.81 -32.65 6.56
C THR A 158 21.32 -31.22 6.44
N VAL A 159 20.18 -31.04 5.78
CA VAL A 159 19.47 -29.77 5.68
C VAL A 159 18.34 -29.78 6.69
N SER A 160 18.24 -28.74 7.51
CA SER A 160 17.17 -28.56 8.49
C SER A 160 16.54 -27.18 8.38
N GLY A 161 15.29 -27.09 8.79
CA GLY A 161 14.55 -25.84 8.74
C GLY A 161 13.20 -25.91 9.44
N GLN A 162 12.46 -24.81 9.34
CA GLN A 162 11.13 -24.67 9.94
C GLN A 162 10.14 -24.16 8.89
N ILE A 163 9.00 -24.82 8.80
CA ILE A 163 7.87 -24.45 7.96
C ILE A 163 6.80 -23.82 8.84
N THR A 164 6.58 -22.52 8.67
CA THR A 164 5.44 -21.80 9.27
C THR A 164 4.29 -21.86 8.29
N HIS A 165 3.13 -22.34 8.73
CA HIS A 165 1.96 -22.53 7.87
C HIS A 165 0.69 -22.19 8.64
N GLN A 166 -0.40 -21.98 7.92
CA GLN A 166 -1.73 -21.90 8.51
C GLN A 166 -2.63 -22.89 7.78
N VAL A 167 -3.43 -23.63 8.55
CA VAL A 167 -4.45 -24.53 8.03
C VAL A 167 -5.83 -24.06 8.44
N CYS A 168 -6.78 -24.08 7.51
CA CYS A 168 -8.13 -23.63 7.77
C CYS A 168 -9.18 -24.63 7.29
N SER A 169 -10.32 -24.65 7.99
CA SER A 169 -11.53 -25.38 7.64
C SER A 169 -12.75 -24.65 8.20
N GLU A 170 -13.76 -24.40 7.36
CA GLU A 170 -15.07 -23.80 7.74
C GLU A 170 -14.99 -22.60 8.72
N GLY A 171 -14.13 -21.62 8.41
CA GLY A 171 -13.96 -20.40 9.21
C GLY A 171 -13.13 -20.55 10.49
N LEU A 172 -12.56 -21.72 10.74
CA LEU A 172 -11.54 -21.95 11.76
C LEU A 172 -10.16 -22.04 11.11
N CYS A 173 -9.25 -21.15 11.51
CA CYS A 173 -7.87 -21.12 11.03
C CYS A 173 -6.89 -21.33 12.18
N VAL A 174 -5.97 -22.28 12.02
CA VAL A 174 -4.98 -22.64 13.03
C VAL A 174 -3.58 -22.45 12.45
N PRO A 175 -2.77 -21.51 12.98
CA PRO A 175 -1.37 -21.41 12.62
C PRO A 175 -0.55 -22.54 13.24
N GLY A 176 0.47 -23.00 12.52
CA GLY A 176 1.34 -24.09 12.91
C GLY A 176 2.78 -23.88 12.47
N LYS A 177 3.72 -24.52 13.19
CA LYS A 177 5.13 -24.59 12.80
C LYS A 177 5.59 -26.04 12.81
N THR A 178 6.20 -26.49 11.72
CA THR A 178 6.73 -27.85 11.57
C THR A 178 8.21 -27.78 11.25
N ALA A 179 9.05 -28.35 12.12
CA ALA A 179 10.46 -28.53 11.83
C ALA A 179 10.65 -29.68 10.84
N PHE A 180 11.63 -29.58 9.96
CA PHE A 180 12.00 -30.64 9.03
C PHE A 180 13.50 -30.87 9.02
N GLN A 181 13.89 -32.08 8.63
CA GLN A 181 15.26 -32.47 8.43
C GLN A 181 15.31 -33.45 7.24
N ALA A 182 16.23 -33.22 6.31
CA ALA A 182 16.45 -34.09 5.17
C ALA A 182 17.95 -34.23 4.92
N THR A 183 18.40 -35.46 4.64
CA THR A 183 19.82 -35.78 4.52
C THR A 183 20.13 -36.28 3.11
N VAL A 184 21.28 -35.85 2.58
CA VAL A 184 21.86 -36.36 1.34
C VAL A 184 23.21 -37.00 1.64
N LYS A 185 23.46 -38.17 1.04
CA LYS A 185 24.72 -38.89 1.11
C LYS A 185 25.61 -38.49 -0.05
N ILE A 186 26.82 -38.05 0.26
CA ILE A 186 27.86 -37.76 -0.74
C ILE A 186 28.65 -39.04 -0.99
N SER A 187 28.57 -39.55 -2.23
CA SER A 187 29.33 -40.73 -2.67
C SER A 187 30.81 -40.41 -2.88
N GLU A 188 31.69 -41.40 -2.69
CA GLU A 188 33.11 -41.30 -3.08
C GLU A 188 33.23 -41.19 -4.61
N GLY A 189 33.44 -39.98 -5.13
CA GLY A 189 33.61 -39.74 -6.57
C GLY A 189 34.34 -38.43 -6.85
N LYS A 190 35.22 -38.44 -7.85
CA LYS A 190 35.85 -37.22 -8.39
C LYS A 190 34.76 -36.29 -9.00
N PRO A 191 34.97 -34.97 -9.01
CA PRO A 191 34.05 -34.04 -9.68
C PRO A 191 33.78 -34.51 -11.10
N LYS A 192 32.52 -34.47 -11.56
CA LYS A 192 32.19 -34.75 -12.97
C LYS A 192 32.85 -33.70 -13.85
N GLU A 193 34.05 -34.00 -14.30
CA GLU A 193 34.76 -33.28 -15.36
C GLU A 193 34.16 -33.75 -16.70
N ASN A 194 33.69 -32.79 -17.49
CA ASN A 194 32.93 -32.91 -18.74
C ASN A 194 31.42 -33.18 -18.57
N LEU A 195 30.62 -32.12 -18.51
CA LEU A 195 29.28 -32.16 -19.07
C LEU A 195 29.43 -32.22 -20.60
N ALA A 196 29.36 -33.43 -21.14
CA ALA A 196 28.97 -33.62 -22.52
C ALA A 196 27.59 -32.96 -22.71
N VAL A 197 27.41 -32.23 -23.80
CA VAL A 197 26.14 -31.60 -24.20
C VAL A 197 25.07 -32.69 -24.29
N THR A 198 24.23 -32.80 -23.25
CA THR A 198 23.10 -33.74 -23.15
C THR A 198 21.77 -32.98 -23.23
N GLY A 199 21.68 -31.99 -24.11
CA GLY A 199 20.45 -31.26 -24.42
C GLY A 199 20.01 -31.48 -25.87
N GLU A 200 18.72 -31.31 -26.16
CA GLU A 200 18.26 -31.16 -27.53
C GLU A 200 18.94 -29.93 -28.15
N THR A 201 19.20 -29.90 -29.45
CA THR A 201 19.88 -28.76 -30.09
C THR A 201 18.92 -27.63 -30.46
N LYS A 202 17.62 -27.84 -30.27
CA LYS A 202 16.53 -26.91 -30.57
C LYS A 202 15.44 -27.07 -29.54
N PHE A 203 14.80 -25.97 -29.18
CA PHE A 203 13.64 -25.99 -28.29
C PHE A 203 12.38 -25.87 -29.13
N GLU A 204 11.57 -26.93 -29.17
CA GLU A 204 10.32 -26.96 -29.92
C GLU A 204 9.12 -26.71 -29.00
N HIS A 205 8.36 -25.66 -29.30
CA HIS A 205 7.09 -25.34 -28.65
C HIS A 205 5.95 -25.33 -29.69
N ASP A 206 4.71 -25.42 -29.20
CA ASP A 206 3.53 -25.37 -30.07
C ASP A 206 3.45 -24.08 -30.88
N SER A 207 3.94 -22.95 -30.34
CA SER A 207 3.94 -21.63 -30.99
C SER A 207 5.21 -21.28 -31.78
N SER A 208 6.37 -21.85 -31.44
CA SER A 208 7.66 -21.43 -32.00
C SER A 208 8.76 -22.48 -31.82
N VAL A 209 9.81 -22.40 -32.65
CA VAL A 209 11.02 -23.22 -32.54
C VAL A 209 12.22 -22.31 -32.31
N TRP A 210 13.00 -22.59 -31.27
CA TRP A 210 14.13 -21.76 -30.87
C TRP A 210 15.46 -22.49 -31.02
N LEU A 211 16.50 -21.73 -31.38
CA LEU A 211 17.86 -22.20 -31.57
C LEU A 211 18.82 -21.21 -30.93
N VAL A 212 19.81 -21.69 -30.17
CA VAL A 212 20.89 -20.87 -29.63
C VAL A 212 22.20 -21.33 -30.22
N SER A 213 22.97 -20.41 -30.78
CA SER A 213 24.24 -20.72 -31.44
C SER A 213 25.30 -19.65 -31.19
N LEU A 214 26.56 -20.05 -31.25
CA LEU A 214 27.69 -19.14 -31.40
C LEU A 214 28.10 -19.08 -32.87
N SER A 215 28.44 -17.87 -33.32
CA SER A 215 29.08 -17.63 -34.62
C SER A 215 30.37 -18.45 -34.82
N SER A 216 31.13 -18.67 -33.74
CA SER A 216 32.27 -19.60 -33.69
C SER A 216 32.35 -20.26 -32.31
N GLY A 217 32.51 -21.59 -32.28
CA GLY A 217 32.77 -22.33 -31.04
C GLY A 217 34.22 -22.25 -30.54
N GLU A 218 35.11 -21.68 -31.35
CA GLU A 218 36.51 -21.43 -31.02
C GLU A 218 36.85 -19.96 -31.24
N ALA A 219 37.63 -19.35 -30.34
CA ALA A 219 38.07 -17.97 -30.45
C ALA A 219 39.50 -17.78 -29.90
N ALA A 220 40.26 -16.87 -30.50
CA ALA A 220 41.54 -16.44 -29.94
C ALA A 220 41.35 -15.41 -28.81
N PRO A 221 42.31 -15.27 -27.88
CA PRO A 221 42.31 -14.16 -26.92
C PRO A 221 42.23 -12.80 -27.64
N GLY A 222 41.31 -11.94 -27.22
CA GLY A 222 41.02 -10.64 -27.84
C GLY A 222 40.03 -10.68 -29.01
N GLU A 223 39.55 -11.86 -29.41
CA GLU A 223 38.54 -12.00 -30.47
C GLU A 223 37.12 -11.89 -29.92
N THR A 224 36.21 -11.36 -30.74
CA THR A 224 34.78 -11.22 -30.41
C THR A 224 33.98 -12.27 -31.16
N VAL A 225 33.16 -13.03 -30.42
CA VAL A 225 32.19 -13.97 -30.98
C VAL A 225 30.76 -13.49 -30.70
N GLU A 226 29.88 -13.68 -31.66
CA GLU A 226 28.44 -13.39 -31.52
C GLU A 226 27.69 -14.61 -30.99
N LEU A 227 26.93 -14.41 -29.90
CA LEU A 227 25.89 -15.33 -29.44
C LEU A 227 24.56 -14.94 -30.09
N ARG A 228 23.94 -15.91 -30.77
CA ARG A 228 22.68 -15.74 -31.51
C ARG A 228 21.59 -16.60 -30.90
N VAL A 229 20.46 -15.99 -30.60
CA VAL A 229 19.22 -16.66 -30.18
C VAL A 229 18.21 -16.44 -31.32
N GLU A 230 17.84 -17.50 -32.01
CA GLU A 230 16.94 -17.48 -33.16
C GLU A 230 15.58 -18.07 -32.78
N ALA A 231 14.49 -17.39 -33.13
CA ALA A 231 13.13 -17.88 -32.99
C ALA A 231 12.43 -17.95 -34.36
N ASN A 232 11.93 -19.13 -34.70
CA ASN A 232 11.01 -19.36 -35.81
C ASN A 232 9.59 -19.48 -35.25
N ILE A 233 8.83 -18.41 -35.31
CA ILE A 233 7.46 -18.31 -34.81
C ILE A 233 6.51 -18.87 -35.88
N LYS A 234 5.63 -19.80 -35.50
CA LYS A 234 4.69 -20.43 -36.43
C LYS A 234 3.63 -19.42 -36.87
N ASN A 235 3.05 -19.65 -38.05
CA ASN A 235 1.97 -18.82 -38.58
C ASN A 235 0.81 -18.69 -37.58
N ASP A 236 0.20 -17.50 -37.53
CA ASP A 236 -0.86 -17.09 -36.59
C ASP A 236 -0.41 -16.83 -35.15
N TRP A 237 0.88 -17.05 -34.84
CA TRP A 237 1.47 -16.70 -33.55
C TRP A 237 2.41 -15.50 -33.67
N HIS A 238 2.47 -14.73 -32.59
CA HIS A 238 3.45 -13.68 -32.36
C HIS A 238 4.05 -13.82 -30.96
N THR A 239 5.25 -13.28 -30.78
CA THR A 239 5.89 -13.10 -29.46
C THR A 239 6.24 -11.64 -29.28
N TYR A 240 6.69 -11.23 -28.10
CA TYR A 240 6.84 -9.82 -27.75
C TYR A 240 8.30 -9.40 -27.68
N GLY A 241 8.58 -8.13 -27.97
CA GLY A 241 9.92 -7.56 -27.95
C GLY A 241 10.58 -7.60 -26.57
N LEU A 242 11.90 -7.41 -26.54
CA LEU A 242 12.69 -7.30 -25.31
C LEU A 242 12.32 -6.08 -24.44
N ASP A 243 11.72 -5.08 -25.08
CA ASP A 243 11.33 -3.79 -24.51
C ASP A 243 9.81 -3.65 -24.29
N GLN A 244 9.04 -4.74 -24.43
CA GLN A 244 7.60 -4.72 -24.18
C GLN A 244 7.32 -4.33 -22.72
N THR A 245 6.54 -3.27 -22.52
CA THR A 245 6.14 -2.79 -21.19
C THR A 245 4.77 -3.34 -20.78
N ARG A 246 4.52 -3.39 -19.47
CA ARG A 246 3.27 -3.88 -18.89
C ARG A 246 2.77 -2.92 -17.81
N PRO A 247 2.09 -1.82 -18.18
CA PRO A 247 1.62 -0.81 -17.23
C PRO A 247 0.67 -1.44 -16.21
N GLU A 248 0.92 -1.21 -14.91
CA GLU A 248 0.07 -1.71 -13.81
C GLU A 248 -0.20 -3.24 -13.84
N GLY A 249 0.68 -4.02 -14.49
CA GLY A 249 0.47 -5.47 -14.65
C GLY A 249 -0.60 -5.85 -15.67
N LEU A 250 -0.99 -4.96 -16.58
CA LEU A 250 -1.90 -5.24 -17.70
C LEU A 250 -1.11 -5.37 -19.01
N GLY A 251 -1.37 -6.45 -19.76
CA GLY A 251 -0.71 -6.73 -21.06
C GLY A 251 0.10 -8.03 -21.10
N PRO A 252 0.68 -8.37 -22.26
CA PRO A 252 1.47 -9.58 -22.45
C PRO A 252 2.88 -9.46 -21.88
N TYR A 253 3.51 -10.62 -21.62
CA TYR A 253 4.87 -10.73 -21.14
C TYR A 253 5.90 -10.53 -22.28
N ALA A 254 6.94 -9.74 -22.00
CA ALA A 254 8.08 -9.53 -22.88
C ALA A 254 8.91 -10.82 -23.11
N THR A 255 9.70 -10.85 -24.19
CA THR A 255 10.76 -11.85 -24.31
C THR A 255 11.94 -11.46 -23.41
N ALA A 256 12.37 -12.38 -22.56
CA ALA A 256 13.48 -12.20 -21.64
C ALA A 256 14.67 -13.09 -22.03
N LEU A 257 15.85 -12.48 -22.13
CA LEU A 257 17.11 -13.13 -22.48
C LEU A 257 18.18 -12.73 -21.47
N GLN A 258 18.68 -13.68 -20.68
CA GLN A 258 19.71 -13.44 -19.67
C GLN A 258 20.81 -14.49 -19.75
N ILE A 259 22.07 -14.05 -19.86
CA ILE A 259 23.24 -14.93 -19.73
C ILE A 259 23.58 -15.03 -18.23
N GLN A 260 23.62 -16.24 -17.70
CA GLN A 260 23.83 -16.51 -16.27
C GLN A 260 25.27 -16.86 -15.95
N LYS A 261 25.95 -17.59 -16.84
CA LYS A 261 27.34 -18.01 -16.68
C LYS A 261 28.10 -17.70 -17.97
N TYR A 262 29.24 -17.04 -17.84
CA TYR A 262 30.12 -16.73 -18.96
C TYR A 262 31.60 -16.65 -18.54
N GLY A 263 31.93 -17.11 -17.32
CA GLY A 263 33.31 -17.14 -16.81
C GLY A 263 33.97 -15.76 -16.79
N GLU A 264 35.19 -15.69 -17.30
CA GLU A 264 35.98 -14.44 -17.43
C GLU A 264 35.72 -13.69 -18.74
N LEU A 265 34.74 -14.11 -19.55
CA LEU A 265 34.44 -13.48 -20.83
C LEU A 265 33.79 -12.09 -20.64
N ASN A 266 34.03 -11.16 -21.56
CA ASN A 266 33.40 -9.84 -21.53
C ASN A 266 32.15 -9.85 -22.40
N LEU A 267 31.01 -9.46 -21.84
CA LEU A 267 29.77 -9.25 -22.58
C LEU A 267 29.70 -7.80 -23.07
N ASP A 268 29.79 -7.60 -24.38
CA ASP A 268 29.83 -6.26 -24.96
C ASP A 268 28.43 -5.83 -25.43
N GLY A 269 28.01 -4.65 -24.96
CA GLY A 269 26.75 -4.04 -25.34
C GLY A 269 25.51 -4.77 -24.79
N ASP A 270 24.35 -4.30 -25.27
CA ASP A 270 23.05 -4.94 -25.01
C ASP A 270 22.64 -5.80 -26.21
N TRP A 271 21.58 -6.60 -26.05
CA TRP A 271 21.04 -7.42 -27.13
C TRP A 271 20.60 -6.58 -28.33
N THR A 272 21.00 -6.99 -29.54
CA THR A 272 20.51 -6.46 -30.80
C THR A 272 19.48 -7.42 -31.39
N VAL A 273 18.48 -6.94 -32.12
CA VAL A 273 17.40 -7.77 -32.67
C VAL A 273 17.17 -7.47 -34.14
N GLU A 274 17.02 -8.52 -34.95
CA GLU A 274 16.68 -8.41 -36.37
C GLU A 274 15.63 -9.46 -36.77
N PRO A 275 14.50 -9.06 -37.39
CA PRO A 275 14.03 -7.69 -37.61
C PRO A 275 13.60 -7.01 -36.29
N ALA A 276 13.58 -5.67 -36.27
CA ALA A 276 13.05 -4.91 -35.14
C ALA A 276 11.57 -5.25 -34.87
N PRO A 277 11.09 -5.20 -33.61
CA PRO A 277 9.69 -5.45 -33.30
C PRO A 277 8.81 -4.38 -33.96
N HIS A 278 7.62 -4.79 -34.43
CA HIS A 278 6.64 -3.85 -34.97
C HIS A 278 5.54 -3.58 -33.93
N ALA A 279 5.05 -2.35 -33.90
CA ALA A 279 3.92 -1.99 -33.05
C ALA A 279 2.62 -2.56 -33.61
N ALA A 280 1.83 -3.22 -32.76
CA ALA A 280 0.53 -3.78 -33.08
C ALA A 280 -0.46 -3.48 -31.95
N SER A 281 -1.76 -3.41 -32.26
CA SER A 281 -2.80 -3.29 -31.24
C SER A 281 -3.31 -4.68 -30.88
N GLU A 282 -3.21 -5.06 -29.61
CA GLU A 282 -3.58 -6.38 -29.10
C GLU A 282 -5.03 -6.38 -28.59
N PRO A 283 -5.99 -6.99 -29.31
CA PRO A 283 -7.40 -6.96 -28.94
C PRO A 283 -7.68 -7.66 -27.61
N LEU A 284 -6.88 -8.65 -27.23
CA LEU A 284 -7.05 -9.39 -25.98
C LEU A 284 -6.86 -8.52 -24.72
N PHE A 285 -6.13 -7.42 -24.85
CA PHE A 285 -5.89 -6.47 -23.75
C PHE A 285 -6.55 -5.12 -24.02
N GLY A 286 -7.73 -5.13 -24.66
CA GLY A 286 -8.51 -3.91 -24.88
C GLY A 286 -7.93 -2.97 -25.94
N GLY A 287 -7.12 -3.50 -26.87
CA GLY A 287 -6.47 -2.72 -27.92
C GLY A 287 -5.14 -2.09 -27.50
N LEU A 288 -4.53 -2.58 -26.40
CA LEU A 288 -3.22 -2.14 -25.93
C LEU A 288 -2.18 -2.20 -27.07
N GLU A 289 -1.40 -1.13 -27.22
CA GLU A 289 -0.29 -1.10 -28.17
C GLU A 289 0.87 -1.94 -27.62
N VAL A 290 1.30 -2.92 -28.40
CA VAL A 290 2.34 -3.89 -28.05
C VAL A 290 3.41 -3.92 -29.13
N LEU A 291 4.65 -4.19 -28.73
CA LEU A 291 5.78 -4.45 -29.59
C LEU A 291 5.88 -5.96 -29.81
N GLU A 292 5.51 -6.41 -31.00
CA GLU A 292 5.45 -7.84 -31.32
C GLU A 292 6.44 -8.21 -32.44
N HIS A 293 6.69 -9.52 -32.52
CA HIS A 293 7.54 -10.19 -33.45
C HIS A 293 6.77 -11.35 -34.07
N SER A 294 6.87 -11.49 -35.39
CA SER A 294 6.25 -12.59 -36.14
C SER A 294 7.25 -13.16 -37.15
N GLY A 295 7.10 -14.44 -37.49
CA GLY A 295 8.01 -15.13 -38.39
C GLY A 295 9.37 -15.43 -37.74
N HIS A 296 10.46 -15.05 -38.42
CA HIS A 296 11.83 -15.36 -38.00
C HIS A 296 12.49 -14.14 -37.35
N VAL A 297 13.03 -14.31 -36.14
CA VAL A 297 13.69 -13.24 -35.38
C VAL A 297 14.99 -13.75 -34.76
N VAL A 298 16.03 -12.92 -34.81
CA VAL A 298 17.36 -13.22 -34.26
C VAL A 298 17.77 -12.15 -33.27
N TRP A 299 18.05 -12.55 -32.03
CA TRP A 299 18.70 -11.71 -31.03
C TRP A 299 20.18 -12.04 -30.96
N THR A 300 21.03 -11.02 -31.08
CA THR A 300 22.48 -11.17 -31.10
C THR A 300 23.14 -10.38 -29.98
N ARG A 301 24.11 -10.99 -29.31
CA ARG A 301 24.94 -10.34 -28.29
C ARG A 301 26.42 -10.70 -28.48
N SER A 302 27.28 -9.69 -28.40
CA SER A 302 28.72 -9.84 -28.60
C SER A 302 29.41 -10.29 -27.31
N ILE A 303 30.33 -11.24 -27.44
CA ILE A 303 31.15 -11.78 -26.35
C ILE A 303 32.61 -11.66 -26.76
N THR A 304 33.38 -10.85 -26.03
CA THR A 304 34.82 -10.69 -26.28
C THR A 304 35.64 -11.50 -25.30
N VAL A 305 36.58 -12.28 -25.83
CA VAL A 305 37.55 -13.03 -25.03
C VAL A 305 38.63 -12.06 -24.53
N PRO A 306 38.92 -11.99 -23.22
CA PRO A 306 40.03 -11.19 -22.71
C PRO A 306 41.36 -11.54 -23.37
N ALA A 307 42.23 -10.55 -23.57
CA ALA A 307 43.53 -10.75 -24.23
C ALA A 307 44.49 -11.63 -23.41
N ASP A 308 44.25 -11.77 -22.11
CA ASP A 308 44.98 -12.58 -21.14
C ASP A 308 44.30 -13.91 -20.81
N ALA A 309 43.20 -14.25 -21.51
CA ALA A 309 42.45 -15.49 -21.28
C ALA A 309 43.32 -16.74 -21.52
N ALA A 310 43.28 -17.67 -20.56
CA ALA A 310 43.98 -18.94 -20.65
C ALA A 310 43.34 -19.85 -21.71
N PRO A 311 44.13 -20.65 -22.48
CA PRO A 311 43.55 -21.64 -23.37
C PRO A 311 42.72 -22.67 -22.60
N GLY A 312 41.47 -22.90 -23.03
CA GLY A 312 40.56 -23.78 -22.31
C GLY A 312 39.10 -23.62 -22.73
N ALA A 313 38.23 -24.45 -22.18
CA ALA A 313 36.79 -24.37 -22.39
C ALA A 313 36.14 -23.41 -21.39
N TYR A 314 35.47 -22.39 -21.89
CA TYR A 314 34.73 -21.40 -21.14
C TYR A 314 33.23 -21.72 -21.22
N PRO A 315 32.59 -22.16 -20.13
CA PRO A 315 31.18 -22.51 -20.13
C PRO A 315 30.31 -21.26 -20.20
N ILE A 316 29.40 -21.25 -21.17
CA ILE A 316 28.38 -20.22 -21.36
C ILE A 316 27.01 -20.87 -21.13
N SER A 317 26.26 -20.34 -20.16
CA SER A 317 24.86 -20.73 -19.95
C SER A 317 23.97 -19.53 -19.73
N GLY A 318 22.71 -19.67 -20.11
CA GLY A 318 21.70 -18.62 -19.98
C GLY A 318 20.30 -19.14 -20.15
N GLU A 319 19.33 -18.26 -20.00
CA GLU A 319 17.92 -18.58 -19.98
C GLU A 319 17.15 -17.66 -20.93
N VAL A 320 16.21 -18.26 -21.65
CA VAL A 320 15.28 -17.60 -22.56
C VAL A 320 13.87 -17.87 -22.07
N ALA A 321 13.06 -16.84 -21.90
CA ALA A 321 11.64 -17.00 -21.62
C ALA A 321 10.82 -16.02 -22.45
N PHE A 322 9.65 -16.45 -22.88
CA PHE A 322 8.79 -15.69 -23.78
C PHE A 322 7.33 -16.06 -23.56
N GLN A 323 6.45 -15.15 -23.98
CA GLN A 323 5.04 -15.45 -24.15
C GLN A 323 4.70 -15.38 -25.64
N SER A 324 3.87 -16.31 -26.10
CA SER A 324 3.31 -16.26 -27.44
C SER A 324 1.80 -16.07 -27.37
N CYS A 325 1.28 -15.25 -28.28
CA CYS A 325 -0.15 -15.05 -28.43
C CYS A 325 -0.55 -15.26 -29.88
N THR A 326 -1.85 -15.42 -30.05
CA THR A 326 -2.58 -15.31 -31.31
C THR A 326 -3.61 -14.20 -31.11
N GLY A 327 -4.25 -13.69 -32.16
CA GLY A 327 -5.26 -12.62 -32.02
C GLY A 327 -6.51 -12.97 -31.16
N VAL A 328 -6.61 -14.21 -30.65
CA VAL A 328 -7.76 -14.68 -29.84
C VAL A 328 -7.38 -15.43 -28.56
N LYS A 329 -6.11 -15.81 -28.37
CA LYS A 329 -5.63 -16.48 -27.15
C LYS A 329 -4.14 -16.24 -26.92
N CYS A 330 -3.75 -16.20 -25.66
CA CYS A 330 -2.35 -16.20 -25.24
C CYS A 330 -2.02 -17.51 -24.51
N VAL A 331 -0.84 -18.08 -24.79
CA VAL A 331 -0.32 -19.18 -23.97
C VAL A 331 0.36 -18.64 -22.73
N GLN A 332 0.47 -19.47 -21.70
CA GLN A 332 1.27 -19.15 -20.52
C GLN A 332 2.74 -18.96 -20.93
N PRO A 333 3.50 -18.08 -20.27
CA PRO A 333 4.92 -17.91 -20.53
C PRO A 333 5.66 -19.24 -20.46
N VAL A 334 6.60 -19.44 -21.37
CA VAL A 334 7.43 -20.63 -21.47
C VAL A 334 8.87 -20.21 -21.76
N GLY A 335 9.84 -21.03 -21.36
CA GLY A 335 11.24 -20.76 -21.57
C GLY A 335 12.08 -22.03 -21.60
N PHE A 336 13.38 -21.86 -21.76
CA PHE A 336 14.37 -22.93 -21.76
C PHE A 336 15.73 -22.39 -21.34
N ILE A 337 16.59 -23.27 -20.82
CA ILE A 337 17.98 -22.95 -20.49
C ILE A 337 18.86 -23.44 -21.63
N PHE A 338 19.82 -22.64 -22.07
CA PHE A 338 20.85 -23.03 -23.01
C PHE A 338 22.20 -23.16 -22.31
N GLU A 339 22.98 -24.15 -22.72
CA GLU A 339 24.33 -24.41 -22.22
C GLU A 339 25.25 -24.81 -23.37
N GLY A 340 26.45 -24.24 -23.38
CA GLY A 340 27.49 -24.56 -24.34
C GLY A 340 28.85 -24.09 -23.85
N ASN A 341 29.90 -24.42 -24.60
CA ASN A 341 31.27 -24.01 -24.26
C ASN A 341 31.87 -23.23 -25.43
N LEU A 342 32.53 -22.12 -25.13
CA LEU A 342 33.45 -21.44 -26.04
C LEU A 342 34.87 -21.94 -25.75
N THR A 343 35.57 -22.45 -26.76
CA THR A 343 36.94 -22.96 -26.57
C THR A 343 37.95 -21.89 -26.99
N VAL A 344 38.79 -21.44 -26.06
CA VAL A 344 39.84 -20.46 -26.38
C VAL A 344 41.08 -21.18 -26.89
N THR A 345 41.44 -20.94 -28.15
CA THR A 345 42.60 -21.59 -28.80
C THR A 345 43.44 -20.58 -29.61
N PRO A 346 44.76 -20.79 -29.76
CA PRO A 346 45.62 -19.89 -30.55
C PRO A 346 45.40 -19.95 -32.07
N THR A 347 44.67 -20.95 -32.56
CA THR A 347 44.39 -21.14 -33.99
C THR A 347 42.93 -21.58 -34.14
N PRO A 348 41.99 -20.63 -34.03
CA PRO A 348 40.57 -20.94 -33.99
C PRO A 348 40.06 -21.45 -35.35
N ALA A 349 39.27 -22.52 -35.33
CA ALA A 349 38.48 -22.94 -36.48
C ALA A 349 37.12 -22.23 -36.46
N VAL A 350 36.80 -21.48 -37.52
CA VAL A 350 35.50 -20.83 -37.67
C VAL A 350 34.44 -21.89 -37.98
N SER A 351 33.76 -22.36 -36.96
CA SER A 351 32.63 -23.27 -37.11
C SER A 351 31.56 -22.91 -36.09
N PRO A 352 30.31 -22.65 -36.53
CA PRO A 352 29.25 -22.30 -35.62
C PRO A 352 28.93 -23.51 -34.73
N VAL A 353 28.76 -23.25 -33.44
CA VAL A 353 28.42 -24.29 -32.46
C VAL A 353 27.04 -24.00 -31.92
N VAL A 354 26.15 -24.99 -32.04
CA VAL A 354 24.81 -24.95 -31.47
C VAL A 354 24.87 -25.40 -30.02
N PHE A 355 24.20 -24.67 -29.15
CA PHE A 355 24.16 -24.96 -27.73
C PHE A 355 23.10 -26.02 -27.42
N GLY A 356 23.34 -26.81 -26.38
CA GLY A 356 22.33 -27.71 -25.86
C GLY A 356 21.26 -26.92 -25.13
N VAL A 357 20.00 -27.22 -25.38
CA VAL A 357 18.87 -26.67 -24.63
C VAL A 357 18.26 -27.73 -23.74
N SER A 358 17.83 -27.31 -22.55
CA SER A 358 17.22 -28.18 -21.54
C SER A 358 15.68 -28.12 -21.59
N ALA A 359 15.03 -28.89 -20.72
CA ALA A 359 13.56 -29.03 -20.67
C ALA A 359 12.83 -27.68 -20.45
N PRO A 360 11.58 -27.55 -20.95
CA PRO A 360 10.80 -26.31 -20.89
C PRO A 360 10.55 -25.83 -19.45
N ILE A 361 10.86 -24.56 -19.20
CA ILE A 361 10.42 -23.77 -18.06
C ILE A 361 9.00 -23.30 -18.36
N LYS A 362 7.99 -23.64 -17.55
CA LYS A 362 6.57 -23.37 -17.87
C LYS A 362 5.87 -22.48 -16.85
N GLY A 363 4.95 -21.66 -17.33
CA GLY A 363 3.99 -20.91 -16.52
C GLY A 363 4.64 -19.88 -15.62
N GLY A 364 4.29 -19.89 -14.34
CA GLY A 364 4.75 -18.91 -13.36
C GLY A 364 6.27 -18.81 -13.20
N ILE A 365 7.02 -19.87 -13.50
CA ILE A 365 8.49 -19.85 -13.46
C ILE A 365 9.04 -18.97 -14.59
N ALA A 366 8.54 -19.15 -15.80
CA ALA A 366 8.92 -18.32 -16.95
C ALA A 366 8.44 -16.87 -16.76
N ALA A 367 7.23 -16.67 -16.21
CA ALA A 367 6.71 -15.34 -15.91
C ALA A 367 7.57 -14.58 -14.88
N GLY A 368 7.96 -15.23 -13.78
CA GLY A 368 8.80 -14.63 -12.75
C GLY A 368 10.22 -14.30 -13.24
N PHE A 369 10.79 -15.16 -14.09
CA PHE A 369 12.06 -14.85 -14.76
C PHE A 369 11.94 -13.63 -15.68
N ILE A 370 10.85 -13.52 -16.45
CA ILE A 370 10.60 -12.35 -17.31
C ILE A 370 10.52 -11.07 -16.47
N GLU A 371 9.74 -11.06 -15.39
CA GLU A 371 9.60 -9.90 -14.50
C GLU A 371 10.93 -9.47 -13.88
N GLN A 372 11.73 -10.44 -13.40
CA GLN A 372 13.06 -10.18 -12.86
C GLN A 372 14.00 -9.54 -13.89
N VAL A 373 14.02 -10.05 -15.13
CA VAL A 373 14.88 -9.52 -16.19
C VAL A 373 14.45 -8.10 -16.58
N MET A 374 13.15 -7.82 -16.61
CA MET A 374 12.63 -6.49 -16.92
C MET A 374 12.99 -5.45 -15.84
N GLU A 375 12.90 -5.81 -14.55
CA GLU A 375 13.31 -4.95 -13.45
C GLU A 375 14.82 -4.67 -13.45
N GLN A 376 15.64 -5.68 -13.74
CA GLN A 376 17.10 -5.49 -13.88
C GLN A 376 17.43 -4.56 -15.05
N ARG A 377 16.74 -4.68 -16.19
CA ARG A 377 16.93 -3.81 -17.36
C ARG A 377 16.50 -2.37 -17.09
N SER A 378 15.39 -2.16 -16.36
CA SER A 378 14.96 -0.81 -16.01
C SER A 378 15.95 -0.12 -15.06
N ALA A 379 16.49 -0.85 -14.07
CA ALA A 379 17.54 -0.36 -13.19
C ALA A 379 18.83 0.01 -13.95
N MET A 380 19.29 -0.87 -14.86
CA MET A 380 20.48 -0.61 -15.69
C MET A 380 20.28 0.57 -16.66
N ARG A 381 19.07 0.78 -17.19
CA ARG A 381 18.73 1.96 -18.02
C ARG A 381 18.89 3.27 -17.23
N LEU A 382 18.38 3.31 -16.00
CA LEU A 382 18.46 4.47 -15.11
C LEU A 382 19.91 4.80 -14.71
N GLU A 383 20.71 3.77 -14.42
CA GLU A 383 22.12 3.94 -14.07
C GLU A 383 22.99 4.37 -15.27
N ARG A 384 22.67 3.89 -16.48
CA ARG A 384 23.34 4.31 -17.73
C ARG A 384 22.97 5.74 -18.14
N GLN A 385 21.76 6.20 -17.84
CA GLN A 385 21.35 7.61 -17.98
C GLN A 385 22.11 8.53 -17.01
N ALA A 386 22.48 8.04 -15.82
CA ALA A 386 23.18 8.83 -14.81
C ALA A 386 24.70 9.00 -15.07
N ASN A 387 25.35 8.04 -15.76
CA ASN A 387 26.82 7.95 -15.80
C ASN A 387 27.54 8.40 -17.10
N GLY A 388 26.86 8.99 -18.09
CA GLY A 388 27.53 9.90 -19.04
C GLY A 388 27.11 9.90 -20.51
N GLY A 389 26.95 11.12 -21.04
CA GLY A 389 27.61 11.58 -22.26
C GLY A 389 26.85 11.54 -23.58
N ASP A 390 26.31 12.70 -23.98
CA ASP A 390 26.12 13.19 -25.36
C ASP A 390 25.77 12.16 -26.44
N ALA A 391 24.58 11.56 -26.32
CA ALA A 391 23.90 11.06 -27.49
C ALA A 391 22.42 11.43 -27.43
N ASN A 392 22.01 12.29 -28.36
CA ASN A 392 20.61 12.49 -28.73
C ASN A 392 20.05 11.16 -29.24
N TYR A 393 19.57 10.32 -28.33
CA TYR A 393 18.66 9.24 -28.64
C TYR A 393 17.29 9.67 -28.17
N THR A 394 16.44 10.05 -29.12
CA THR A 394 14.99 10.08 -28.91
C THR A 394 14.55 8.65 -28.59
N VAL A 395 14.11 8.43 -27.36
CA VAL A 395 13.42 7.21 -26.97
C VAL A 395 12.13 7.16 -27.79
N ILE A 396 12.06 6.27 -28.77
CA ILE A 396 10.84 5.95 -29.50
C ILE A 396 10.24 4.76 -28.76
N GLY A 397 9.27 5.00 -27.87
CA GLY A 397 8.59 3.91 -27.15
C GLY A 397 8.22 4.15 -25.69
N GLU A 398 8.57 5.30 -25.10
CA GLU A 398 7.71 5.89 -24.10
C GLU A 398 6.87 6.91 -24.86
N GLU A 399 5.64 6.56 -25.22
CA GLU A 399 4.63 7.61 -25.22
C GLU A 399 4.51 8.02 -23.74
N ASN A 400 5.43 8.90 -23.30
CA ASN A 400 4.91 10.15 -22.78
C ASN A 400 3.99 10.60 -23.90
N SER A 401 2.71 10.23 -23.81
CA SER A 401 1.68 11.01 -24.45
C SER A 401 2.08 12.42 -24.06
N ASP A 402 2.62 13.13 -25.04
CA ASP A 402 3.15 14.47 -24.92
C ASP A 402 1.89 15.33 -24.75
N TYR A 403 1.21 15.09 -23.64
CA TYR A 403 0.40 16.01 -22.89
C TYR A 403 1.40 17.09 -22.53
N GLY A 404 1.79 17.89 -23.54
CA GLY A 404 2.62 19.05 -23.34
C GLY A 404 1.99 19.83 -22.20
N LEU A 405 2.78 20.50 -21.37
CA LEU A 405 2.34 21.21 -20.17
C LEU A 405 0.90 21.77 -20.24
N ALA A 406 0.50 22.32 -21.39
CA ALA A 406 -0.87 22.63 -21.78
C ALA A 406 -1.97 21.61 -21.37
N MET A 407 -1.80 20.31 -21.59
CA MET A 407 -2.78 19.28 -21.23
C MET A 407 -2.83 19.03 -19.73
N TYR A 408 -1.68 19.03 -19.01
CA TYR A 408 -1.70 18.99 -17.55
C TYR A 408 -2.39 20.23 -16.97
N LEU A 409 -2.16 21.41 -17.57
CA LEU A 409 -2.85 22.64 -17.22
C LEU A 409 -4.34 22.57 -17.58
N LEU A 410 -4.72 21.87 -18.65
CA LEU A 410 -6.11 21.61 -19.02
C LEU A 410 -6.78 20.68 -18.01
N PHE A 411 -6.14 19.60 -17.59
CA PHE A 411 -6.65 18.72 -16.54
C PHE A 411 -6.74 19.42 -15.19
N ALA A 412 -5.76 20.25 -14.84
CA ALA A 412 -5.79 21.11 -13.65
C ALA A 412 -6.98 22.08 -13.73
N PHE A 413 -7.21 22.71 -14.87
CA PHE A 413 -8.36 23.56 -15.11
C PHE A 413 -9.69 22.82 -15.00
N ILE A 414 -9.79 21.62 -15.60
CA ILE A 414 -10.98 20.76 -15.51
C ILE A 414 -11.20 20.31 -14.06
N GLY A 415 -10.15 19.92 -13.33
CA GLY A 415 -10.22 19.59 -11.91
C GLY A 415 -10.72 20.77 -11.08
N GLY A 416 -10.25 21.98 -11.37
CA GLY A 416 -10.77 23.21 -10.81
C GLY A 416 -12.26 23.45 -11.10
N MET A 417 -12.71 23.15 -12.32
CA MET A 417 -14.15 23.22 -12.65
C MET A 417 -14.96 22.19 -11.88
N ILE A 418 -14.45 20.96 -11.72
CA ILE A 418 -15.10 19.88 -10.95
C ILE A 418 -15.29 20.26 -9.49
N LEU A 419 -14.38 21.05 -8.89
CA LEU A 419 -14.55 21.56 -7.52
C LEU A 419 -15.87 22.30 -7.31
N ASN A 420 -16.43 22.95 -8.34
CA ASN A 420 -17.73 23.61 -8.24
C ASN A 420 -18.91 22.64 -8.09
N VAL A 421 -18.74 21.37 -8.49
CA VAL A 421 -19.77 20.32 -8.38
C VAL A 421 -19.66 19.57 -7.04
N MET A 422 -18.58 19.78 -6.28
CA MET A 422 -18.40 19.12 -5.00
C MET A 422 -19.43 19.57 -3.96
N PRO A 423 -19.90 18.65 -3.09
CA PRO A 423 -20.93 18.91 -2.09
C PRO A 423 -20.79 20.20 -1.27
N CYS A 424 -19.56 20.58 -0.87
CA CYS A 424 -19.33 21.77 -0.04
C CYS A 424 -19.28 23.09 -0.80
N VAL A 425 -19.17 23.07 -2.12
CA VAL A 425 -19.06 24.29 -2.93
C VAL A 425 -20.42 24.71 -3.47
N LEU A 426 -21.31 23.74 -3.73
CA LEU A 426 -22.70 23.95 -4.13
C LEU A 426 -23.45 25.01 -3.30
N PRO A 427 -23.30 25.08 -1.97
CA PRO A 427 -24.03 26.07 -1.16
C PRO A 427 -23.54 27.49 -1.39
N VAL A 428 -22.23 27.67 -1.56
CA VAL A 428 -21.63 28.98 -1.81
C VAL A 428 -21.96 29.47 -3.21
N ILE A 429 -21.98 28.56 -4.20
CA ILE A 429 -22.46 28.85 -5.56
C ILE A 429 -23.90 29.34 -5.53
N ALA A 430 -24.80 28.63 -4.83
CA ALA A 430 -26.21 29.03 -4.74
C ALA A 430 -26.38 30.44 -4.17
N ILE A 431 -25.58 30.81 -3.17
CA ILE A 431 -25.57 32.16 -2.59
C ILE A 431 -25.04 33.21 -3.57
N LYS A 432 -23.94 32.93 -4.27
CA LYS A 432 -23.37 33.88 -5.22
C LYS A 432 -24.28 34.09 -6.44
N VAL A 433 -24.97 33.04 -6.88
CA VAL A 433 -26.01 33.11 -7.90
C VAL A 433 -27.15 34.06 -7.50
N MET A 434 -27.54 34.10 -6.22
CA MET A 434 -28.51 35.09 -5.72
C MET A 434 -27.98 36.52 -5.80
N SER A 435 -26.71 36.72 -5.49
CA SER A 435 -26.06 38.03 -5.63
C SER A 435 -26.12 38.54 -7.07
N PHE A 436 -25.95 37.66 -8.06
CA PHE A 436 -26.12 38.03 -9.48
C PHE A 436 -27.55 38.37 -9.86
N ALA A 437 -28.53 37.66 -9.30
CA ALA A 437 -29.95 37.97 -9.52
C ALA A 437 -30.33 39.35 -8.94
N GLN A 438 -29.72 39.76 -7.82
CA GLN A 438 -29.88 41.10 -7.24
C GLN A 438 -29.10 42.18 -8.00
N GLN A 439 -27.98 41.82 -8.62
CA GLN A 439 -27.13 42.71 -9.43
C GLN A 439 -27.61 42.89 -10.88
N ALA A 440 -28.69 42.21 -11.31
CA ALA A 440 -29.22 42.25 -12.68
C ALA A 440 -29.68 43.66 -13.15
N GLY A 441 -29.70 44.66 -12.25
CA GLY A 441 -29.96 46.08 -12.54
C GLY A 441 -28.73 47.01 -12.48
N GLU A 442 -27.53 46.51 -12.18
CA GLU A 442 -26.31 47.33 -12.09
C GLU A 442 -25.55 47.44 -13.42
N SER A 443 -24.66 48.44 -13.52
CA SER A 443 -23.82 48.64 -14.71
C SER A 443 -22.91 47.44 -14.99
N ARG A 444 -22.77 47.04 -16.26
CA ARG A 444 -21.96 45.88 -16.69
C ARG A 444 -20.52 45.89 -16.16
N GLY A 445 -19.89 47.07 -16.12
CA GLY A 445 -18.52 47.22 -15.60
C GLY A 445 -18.40 46.88 -14.12
N ARG A 446 -19.41 47.21 -13.32
CA ARG A 446 -19.44 46.92 -11.88
C ARG A 446 -19.61 45.43 -11.59
N ILE A 447 -20.47 44.75 -12.35
CA ILE A 447 -20.67 43.30 -12.25
C ILE A 447 -19.38 42.56 -12.60
N LEU A 448 -18.68 42.97 -13.67
CA LEU A 448 -17.39 42.38 -14.03
C LEU A 448 -16.33 42.61 -12.96
N GLN A 449 -16.24 43.83 -12.42
CA GLN A 449 -15.30 44.17 -11.35
C GLN A 449 -15.50 43.31 -10.09
N LEU A 450 -16.75 43.13 -9.65
CA LEU A 450 -17.06 42.29 -8.49
C LEU A 450 -16.69 40.82 -8.71
N ASN A 451 -16.90 40.29 -9.91
CA ASN A 451 -16.55 38.91 -10.25
C ASN A 451 -15.03 38.70 -10.36
N VAL A 452 -14.30 39.63 -10.99
CA VAL A 452 -12.84 39.56 -11.07
C VAL A 452 -12.21 39.61 -9.68
N VAL A 453 -12.70 40.51 -8.81
CA VAL A 453 -12.20 40.62 -7.44
C VAL A 453 -12.53 39.38 -6.59
N TYR A 454 -13.69 38.76 -6.81
CA TYR A 454 -14.02 37.47 -6.22
C TYR A 454 -13.05 36.37 -6.69
N SER A 455 -12.79 36.27 -7.99
CA SER A 455 -11.85 35.29 -8.57
C SER A 455 -10.41 35.51 -8.10
N LEU A 456 -9.99 36.76 -7.88
CA LEU A 456 -8.70 37.06 -7.26
C LEU A 456 -8.61 36.53 -5.83
N GLY A 457 -9.71 36.56 -5.06
CA GLY A 457 -9.78 35.93 -3.74
C GLY A 457 -9.58 34.41 -3.80
N VAL A 458 -10.19 33.75 -4.78
CA VAL A 458 -10.03 32.30 -5.02
C VAL A 458 -8.57 31.97 -5.39
N LEU A 459 -8.02 32.69 -6.37
CA LEU A 459 -6.63 32.51 -6.82
C LEU A 459 -5.63 32.76 -5.69
N ALA A 460 -5.85 33.78 -4.86
CA ALA A 460 -4.97 34.08 -3.73
C ALA A 460 -4.86 32.89 -2.76
N VAL A 461 -5.95 32.17 -2.48
CA VAL A 461 -5.92 30.98 -1.62
C VAL A 461 -5.10 29.87 -2.26
N PHE A 462 -5.33 29.54 -3.54
CA PHE A 462 -4.56 28.51 -4.24
C PHE A 462 -3.07 28.85 -4.33
N MET A 463 -2.72 30.12 -4.53
CA MET A 463 -1.31 30.56 -4.55
C MET A 463 -0.67 30.47 -3.17
N VAL A 464 -1.37 30.83 -2.10
CA VAL A 464 -0.86 30.65 -0.72
C VAL A 464 -0.66 29.17 -0.41
N LEU A 465 -1.61 28.31 -0.80
CA LEU A 465 -1.49 26.88 -0.58
C LEU A 465 -0.34 26.26 -1.41
N ALA A 466 -0.13 26.69 -2.66
CA ALA A 466 1.00 26.29 -3.48
C ALA A 466 2.34 26.70 -2.84
N THR A 467 2.43 27.93 -2.31
CA THR A 467 3.59 28.39 -1.54
C THR A 467 3.84 27.51 -0.33
N LEU A 468 2.81 27.23 0.48
CA LEU A 468 2.95 26.35 1.64
C LEU A 468 3.42 24.95 1.25
N ALA A 469 2.92 24.40 0.13
CA ALA A 469 3.32 23.09 -0.38
C ALA A 469 4.81 23.07 -0.81
N VAL A 470 5.28 24.10 -1.50
CA VAL A 470 6.68 24.22 -1.95
C VAL A 470 7.65 24.43 -0.78
N PHE A 471 7.30 25.26 0.20
CA PHE A 471 8.22 25.65 1.28
C PHE A 471 8.21 24.70 2.48
N LEU A 472 7.06 24.08 2.79
CA LEU A 472 6.94 23.23 3.97
C LEU A 472 6.96 21.73 3.64
N GLY A 473 6.89 21.34 2.35
CA GLY A 473 6.91 19.94 1.93
C GLY A 473 5.75 19.08 2.46
N TYR A 474 4.76 19.68 3.13
CA TYR A 474 3.62 18.95 3.68
C TYR A 474 2.74 18.43 2.54
N GLY A 475 2.70 17.10 2.41
CA GLY A 475 1.77 16.42 1.53
C GLY A 475 0.33 16.70 1.95
N TRP A 476 -0.46 17.25 1.04
CA TRP A 476 -1.87 17.62 1.27
C TRP A 476 -2.72 16.46 1.78
N GLY A 477 -2.38 15.21 1.40
CA GLY A 477 -3.03 13.99 1.87
C GLY A 477 -2.79 13.67 3.34
N GLY A 478 -1.64 14.04 3.92
CA GLY A 478 -1.31 13.73 5.32
C GLY A 478 -2.21 14.44 6.33
N LEU A 479 -2.72 15.63 6.00
CA LEU A 479 -3.68 16.35 6.84
C LEU A 479 -5.02 15.58 6.96
N PHE A 480 -5.46 14.93 5.87
CA PHE A 480 -6.67 14.10 5.84
C PHE A 480 -6.49 12.71 6.45
N GLN A 481 -5.25 12.33 6.79
CA GLN A 481 -4.97 11.12 7.56
C GLN A 481 -5.05 11.39 9.08
N ASN A 482 -5.05 12.65 9.51
CA ASN A 482 -5.15 13.00 10.92
C ASN A 482 -6.61 12.90 11.43
N ALA A 483 -6.84 12.01 12.41
CA ALA A 483 -8.17 11.77 12.98
C ALA A 483 -8.81 13.03 13.60
N ASN A 484 -8.01 13.88 14.26
CA ASN A 484 -8.51 15.12 14.86
C ASN A 484 -8.95 16.13 13.80
N PHE A 485 -8.20 16.24 12.71
CA PHE A 485 -8.56 17.10 11.59
C PHE A 485 -9.88 16.67 10.94
N ASN A 486 -10.03 15.37 10.66
CA ASN A 486 -11.27 14.83 10.08
C ASN A 486 -12.47 14.98 11.03
N LEU A 487 -12.28 14.83 12.34
CA LEU A 487 -13.32 15.05 13.35
C LEU A 487 -13.81 16.52 13.37
N ILE A 488 -12.87 17.47 13.41
CA ILE A 488 -13.20 18.90 13.33
C ILE A 488 -13.94 19.20 12.03
N MET A 489 -13.49 18.58 10.93
CA MET A 489 -14.10 18.80 9.63
C MET A 489 -15.52 18.26 9.54
N ALA A 490 -15.77 17.07 10.05
CA ALA A 490 -17.11 16.49 10.16
C ALA A 490 -18.04 17.46 10.90
N CYS A 491 -17.58 18.07 12.00
CA CYS A 491 -18.36 19.05 12.76
C CYS A 491 -18.68 20.33 11.96
N VAL A 492 -17.70 20.86 11.22
CA VAL A 492 -17.88 22.06 10.39
C VAL A 492 -18.85 21.79 9.24
N VAL A 493 -18.65 20.71 8.49
CA VAL A 493 -19.52 20.32 7.37
C VAL A 493 -20.93 20.01 7.87
N PHE A 494 -21.07 19.37 9.02
CA PHE A 494 -22.36 19.11 9.65
C PHE A 494 -23.10 20.40 10.05
N ALA A 495 -22.41 21.33 10.71
CA ALA A 495 -22.98 22.64 11.04
C ALA A 495 -23.42 23.39 9.78
N MET A 496 -22.62 23.35 8.72
CA MET A 496 -22.98 23.97 7.44
C MET A 496 -24.21 23.30 6.81
N GLY A 497 -24.29 21.96 6.79
CA GLY A 497 -25.45 21.24 6.31
C GLY A 497 -26.73 21.55 7.09
N LEU A 498 -26.65 21.64 8.42
CA LEU A 498 -27.77 22.10 9.27
C LEU A 498 -28.21 23.53 8.93
N SER A 499 -27.28 24.40 8.56
CA SER A 499 -27.62 25.75 8.13
C SER A 499 -28.39 25.76 6.80
N LEU A 500 -28.06 24.84 5.90
CA LEU A 500 -28.77 24.68 4.63
C LEU A 500 -30.15 24.06 4.79
N LEU A 501 -30.30 23.13 5.73
CA LEU A 501 -31.60 22.56 6.11
C LEU A 501 -32.51 23.55 6.87
N GLY A 502 -32.03 24.77 7.14
CA GLY A 502 -32.82 25.81 7.80
C GLY A 502 -32.98 25.62 9.30
N VAL A 503 -32.17 24.76 9.92
CA VAL A 503 -32.15 24.57 11.39
C VAL A 503 -31.65 25.83 12.08
N PHE A 504 -30.71 26.54 11.46
CA PHE A 504 -30.25 27.87 11.86
C PHE A 504 -29.70 28.64 10.64
N GLU A 505 -29.69 29.97 10.69
CA GLU A 505 -29.14 30.79 9.62
C GLU A 505 -27.81 31.41 10.06
N ILE A 506 -26.74 31.18 9.27
CA ILE A 506 -25.46 31.87 9.47
C ILE A 506 -25.61 33.29 8.89
N PRO A 507 -25.52 34.36 9.71
CA PRO A 507 -25.41 35.71 9.17
C PRO A 507 -24.01 35.83 8.54
N MET A 508 -23.92 35.70 7.22
CA MET A 508 -22.63 35.78 6.52
C MET A 508 -22.00 37.17 6.69
N PRO A 509 -20.67 37.29 6.87
CA PRO A 509 -19.98 38.56 7.09
C PRO A 509 -20.15 39.60 5.97
N GLY A 510 -20.64 39.22 4.79
CA GLY A 510 -21.02 40.15 3.71
C GLY A 510 -22.33 40.93 3.96
N MET A 511 -23.15 40.50 4.92
CA MET A 511 -24.33 41.24 5.37
C MET A 511 -24.00 42.27 6.47
N VAL A 512 -22.76 42.35 6.94
CA VAL A 512 -22.30 43.30 7.98
C VAL A 512 -22.00 44.70 7.39
N GLY A 513 -22.70 45.09 6.32
CA GLY A 513 -22.94 46.51 6.00
C GLY A 513 -24.10 47.10 6.83
N THR A 514 -24.87 46.27 7.55
CA THR A 514 -26.10 46.70 8.23
C THR A 514 -25.88 47.43 9.56
N ALA A 515 -24.64 47.61 10.02
CA ALA A 515 -24.34 48.49 11.15
C ALA A 515 -24.18 49.97 10.75
N ALA A 516 -24.15 50.27 9.44
CA ALA A 516 -23.95 51.63 8.93
C ALA A 516 -24.89 51.92 7.75
N GLY A 517 -26.21 51.82 7.95
CA GLY A 517 -27.26 52.60 7.26
C GLY A 517 -27.35 52.63 5.73
N ASN A 518 -26.42 52.06 4.96
CA ASN A 518 -26.41 52.10 3.51
C ASN A 518 -26.75 50.72 2.94
N GLN A 519 -27.94 50.69 2.37
CA GLN A 519 -28.66 49.52 1.90
C GLN A 519 -28.17 49.12 0.50
N HIS A 520 -27.82 47.84 0.32
CA HIS A 520 -27.88 47.08 -0.95
C HIS A 520 -26.73 47.18 -1.97
N GLN A 521 -25.46 47.29 -1.54
CA GLN A 521 -24.36 47.11 -2.50
C GLN A 521 -23.23 46.22 -1.97
N GLU A 522 -22.96 45.11 -2.67
CA GLU A 522 -21.71 44.34 -2.48
C GLU A 522 -20.52 45.27 -2.80
N GLY A 523 -19.63 45.46 -1.82
CA GLY A 523 -18.36 46.17 -2.02
C GLY A 523 -17.27 45.23 -2.53
N LEU A 524 -16.23 45.78 -3.17
CA LEU A 524 -15.09 45.00 -3.71
C LEU A 524 -14.40 44.16 -2.63
N VAL A 525 -14.25 44.70 -1.41
CA VAL A 525 -13.69 43.97 -0.26
C VAL A 525 -14.56 42.76 0.10
N GLY A 526 -15.89 42.93 0.08
CA GLY A 526 -16.83 41.84 0.32
C GLY A 526 -16.73 40.74 -0.75
N ALA A 527 -16.55 41.12 -2.02
CA ALA A 527 -16.34 40.17 -3.11
C ALA A 527 -15.03 39.37 -2.96
N PHE A 528 -13.92 40.02 -2.59
CA PHE A 528 -12.65 39.35 -2.34
C PHE A 528 -12.73 38.37 -1.17
N SER A 529 -13.26 38.82 -0.03
CA SER A 529 -13.40 37.99 1.17
C SER A 529 -14.36 36.81 0.97
N THR A 530 -15.43 36.99 0.19
CA THR A 530 -16.32 35.88 -0.15
C THR A 530 -15.64 34.84 -1.05
N GLY A 531 -14.74 35.24 -1.95
CA GLY A 531 -13.90 34.31 -2.72
C GLY A 531 -12.94 33.49 -1.86
N ILE A 532 -12.30 34.13 -0.88
CA ILE A 532 -11.43 33.45 0.10
C ILE A 532 -12.24 32.44 0.93
N LEU A 533 -13.35 32.89 1.51
CA LEU A 533 -14.20 32.03 2.34
C LEU A 533 -14.75 30.84 1.53
N ALA A 534 -15.21 31.09 0.30
CA ALA A 534 -15.68 30.05 -0.61
C ALA A 534 -14.62 28.96 -0.84
N THR A 535 -13.37 29.38 -1.08
CA THR A 535 -12.27 28.47 -1.35
C THR A 535 -11.87 27.69 -0.11
N LEU A 536 -11.71 28.37 1.04
CA LEU A 536 -11.36 27.72 2.32
C LEU A 536 -12.41 26.69 2.77
N LEU A 537 -13.69 26.96 2.51
CA LEU A 537 -14.79 26.03 2.82
C LEU A 537 -14.88 24.86 1.82
N ALA A 538 -14.36 25.02 0.60
CA ALA A 538 -14.30 23.99 -0.43
C ALA A 538 -13.16 23.00 -0.22
N THR A 539 -12.02 23.50 0.27
CA THR A 539 -10.78 22.77 0.53
C THR A 539 -10.99 21.40 1.19
N PRO A 540 -11.82 21.24 2.23
CA PRO A 540 -11.83 20.02 3.01
C PRO A 540 -12.47 18.81 2.32
N CYS A 541 -13.55 18.97 1.57
CA CYS A 541 -14.14 17.84 0.85
C CYS A 541 -13.41 17.52 -0.46
N SER A 542 -12.42 18.33 -0.82
CA SER A 542 -11.56 18.10 -1.97
C SER A 542 -10.37 17.19 -1.65
N GLY A 543 -10.07 17.01 -0.35
CA GLY A 543 -9.00 16.16 0.21
C GLY A 543 -8.87 14.78 -0.41
N PRO A 544 -9.87 13.91 -0.20
CA PRO A 544 -9.80 12.52 -0.65
C PRO A 544 -9.64 12.37 -2.16
N PHE A 545 -10.20 13.29 -2.94
CA PHE A 545 -10.24 13.19 -4.40
C PHE A 545 -9.02 13.81 -5.08
N LEU A 546 -8.40 14.82 -4.46
CA LEU A 546 -7.26 15.52 -5.03
C LEU A 546 -5.92 15.18 -4.36
N GLY A 547 -5.94 14.39 -3.28
CA GLY A 547 -4.74 14.06 -2.48
C GLY A 547 -3.61 13.44 -3.30
N ALA A 548 -3.90 12.45 -4.15
CA ALA A 548 -2.89 11.78 -4.99
C ALA A 548 -2.35 12.71 -6.09
N THR A 549 -3.23 13.43 -6.79
CA THR A 549 -2.85 14.37 -7.87
C THR A 549 -2.07 15.58 -7.34
N LEU A 550 -2.45 16.10 -6.17
CA LEU A 550 -1.73 17.20 -5.52
C LEU A 550 -0.42 16.69 -4.90
N GLY A 551 -0.38 15.46 -4.39
CA GLY A 551 0.85 14.80 -3.94
C GLY A 551 1.88 14.66 -5.06
N TRP A 552 1.45 14.20 -6.24
CA TRP A 552 2.29 14.20 -7.44
C TRP A 552 2.74 15.62 -7.85
N SER A 553 1.86 16.62 -7.73
CA SER A 553 2.24 18.00 -8.10
C SER A 553 3.43 18.51 -7.30
N ILE A 554 3.60 18.08 -6.04
CA ILE A 554 4.66 18.55 -5.13
C ILE A 554 6.03 17.99 -5.52
N THR A 555 6.10 16.87 -6.23
CA THR A 555 7.38 16.31 -6.72
C THR A 555 7.85 16.98 -8.02
N GLN A 556 7.06 17.90 -8.58
CA GLN A 556 7.39 18.63 -9.80
C GLN A 556 8.20 19.90 -9.52
N PRO A 557 8.94 20.44 -10.51
CA PRO A 557 9.61 21.74 -10.41
C PRO A 557 8.66 22.85 -9.93
N THR A 558 9.19 23.77 -9.10
CA THR A 558 8.42 24.85 -8.46
C THR A 558 7.49 25.60 -9.40
N LEU A 559 7.92 25.89 -10.63
CA LEU A 559 7.11 26.59 -11.62
C LEU A 559 5.86 25.78 -12.03
N ILE A 560 5.99 24.47 -12.20
CA ILE A 560 4.88 23.58 -12.59
C ILE A 560 3.86 23.51 -11.44
N VAL A 561 4.30 23.46 -10.18
CA VAL A 561 3.43 23.51 -9.00
C VAL A 561 2.54 24.76 -9.05
N TYR A 562 3.13 25.95 -9.18
CA TYR A 562 2.36 27.19 -9.23
C TYR A 562 1.42 27.27 -10.44
N LEU A 563 1.83 26.76 -11.60
CA LEU A 563 1.00 26.74 -12.79
C LEU A 563 -0.20 25.79 -12.63
N VAL A 564 -0.01 24.58 -12.10
CA VAL A 564 -1.09 23.61 -11.86
C VAL A 564 -2.08 24.15 -10.82
N TRP A 565 -1.61 24.61 -9.68
CA TRP A 565 -2.45 25.16 -8.62
C TRP A 565 -3.16 26.45 -9.04
N GLY A 566 -2.47 27.29 -9.82
CA GLY A 566 -3.06 28.49 -10.43
C GLY A 566 -4.15 28.15 -11.45
N MET A 567 -3.94 27.15 -12.30
CA MET A 567 -4.95 26.69 -13.27
C MET A 567 -6.14 26.01 -12.61
N MET A 568 -5.94 25.29 -11.50
CA MET A 568 -7.04 24.79 -10.67
C MET A 568 -7.87 25.92 -10.06
N GLY A 569 -7.21 26.94 -9.50
CA GLY A 569 -7.91 28.14 -9.01
C GLY A 569 -8.65 28.88 -10.12
N LEU A 570 -8.07 28.96 -11.32
CA LEU A 570 -8.72 29.54 -12.49
C LEU A 570 -9.93 28.72 -12.95
N GLY A 571 -9.84 27.39 -12.93
CA GLY A 571 -10.96 26.49 -13.21
C GLY A 571 -12.10 26.64 -12.21
N MET A 572 -11.78 26.78 -10.92
CA MET A 572 -12.78 27.04 -9.89
C MET A 572 -13.44 28.40 -10.08
N ALA A 573 -12.67 29.43 -10.45
CA ALA A 573 -13.15 30.79 -10.71
C ALA A 573 -13.92 30.93 -12.05
N PHE A 574 -13.74 30.01 -12.98
CA PHE A 574 -14.22 30.11 -14.36
C PHE A 574 -15.73 30.35 -14.50
N PRO A 575 -16.63 29.63 -13.80
CA PRO A 575 -18.08 29.87 -13.90
C PRO A 575 -18.47 31.31 -13.53
N TYR A 576 -17.80 31.90 -12.54
CA TYR A 576 -18.08 33.26 -12.07
C TYR A 576 -17.54 34.32 -13.04
N LEU A 577 -16.34 34.11 -13.59
CA LEU A 577 -15.78 34.98 -14.63
C LEU A 577 -16.64 34.95 -15.90
N MET A 578 -17.15 33.77 -16.30
CA MET A 578 -18.08 33.63 -17.42
C MET A 578 -19.37 34.41 -17.22
N ILE A 579 -19.98 34.32 -16.03
CA ILE A 579 -21.21 35.06 -15.71
C ILE A 579 -20.95 36.58 -15.70
N GLY A 580 -19.80 37.02 -15.18
CA GLY A 580 -19.38 38.42 -15.20
C GLY A 580 -19.12 38.97 -16.60
N ALA A 581 -18.53 38.16 -17.50
CA ALA A 581 -18.25 38.54 -18.88
C ALA A 581 -19.50 38.57 -19.76
N PHE A 582 -20.44 37.64 -19.53
CA PHE A 582 -21.69 37.51 -20.30
C PHE A 582 -22.93 37.71 -19.41
N PRO A 583 -23.28 38.97 -19.08
CA PRO A 583 -24.43 39.27 -18.22
C PRO A 583 -25.78 38.85 -18.83
N SER A 584 -25.82 38.57 -20.14
CA SER A 584 -27.01 38.03 -20.81
C SER A 584 -27.39 36.62 -20.32
N THR A 585 -26.42 35.83 -19.87
CA THR A 585 -26.64 34.46 -19.36
C THR A 585 -27.39 34.47 -18.02
N VAL A 586 -27.34 35.58 -17.28
CA VAL A 586 -28.10 35.80 -16.03
C VAL A 586 -29.62 35.83 -16.29
N LYS A 587 -30.05 36.18 -17.51
CA LYS A 587 -31.49 36.16 -17.87
C LYS A 587 -32.09 34.75 -17.94
N TRP A 588 -31.25 33.72 -18.05
CA TRP A 588 -31.69 32.32 -18.06
C TRP A 588 -31.94 31.77 -16.65
N LEU A 589 -31.42 32.44 -15.62
CA LEU A 589 -31.64 32.03 -14.23
C LEU A 589 -33.09 32.28 -13.81
N PRO A 590 -33.77 31.27 -13.21
CA PRO A 590 -35.12 31.44 -12.71
C PRO A 590 -35.16 32.50 -11.59
N LYS A 591 -36.27 33.25 -11.52
CA LYS A 591 -36.48 34.25 -10.47
C LYS A 591 -36.38 33.59 -9.07
N PRO A 592 -35.81 34.27 -8.06
CA PRO A 592 -35.73 33.73 -6.70
C PRO A 592 -37.14 33.38 -6.19
N GLY A 593 -37.30 32.16 -5.67
CA GLY A 593 -38.59 31.58 -5.27
C GLY A 593 -38.44 30.19 -4.66
N ASN A 594 -39.53 29.42 -4.55
CA ASN A 594 -39.54 28.13 -3.83
C ASN A 594 -38.55 27.08 -4.36
N TRP A 595 -38.21 27.11 -5.66
CA TRP A 595 -37.19 26.22 -6.26
C TRP A 595 -35.84 26.32 -5.53
N MET A 596 -35.49 27.53 -5.08
CA MET A 596 -34.23 27.82 -4.40
C MET A 596 -34.18 27.20 -3.01
N VAL A 597 -35.31 27.20 -2.30
CA VAL A 597 -35.43 26.54 -0.99
C VAL A 597 -35.23 25.03 -1.15
N ARG A 598 -35.83 24.43 -2.19
CA ARG A 598 -35.65 22.99 -2.49
C ARG A 598 -34.22 22.64 -2.87
N LEU A 599 -33.55 23.48 -3.67
CA LEU A 599 -32.14 23.28 -4.01
C LEU A 599 -31.22 23.39 -2.78
N LYS A 600 -31.50 24.35 -1.89
CA LYS A 600 -30.80 24.51 -0.61
C LYS A 600 -30.99 23.29 0.30
N GLU A 601 -32.22 22.81 0.44
CA GLU A 601 -32.55 21.59 1.19
C GLU A 601 -31.80 20.38 0.62
N PHE A 602 -31.84 20.19 -0.71
CA PHE A 602 -31.13 19.11 -1.40
C PHE A 602 -29.62 19.15 -1.14
N ALA A 603 -28.97 20.31 -1.30
CA ALA A 603 -27.55 20.46 -1.00
C ALA A 603 -27.23 20.15 0.48
N GLY A 604 -28.13 20.51 1.41
CA GLY A 604 -28.02 20.15 2.82
C GLY A 604 -28.01 18.63 3.05
N PHE A 605 -28.84 17.86 2.33
CA PHE A 605 -28.82 16.40 2.40
C PHE A 605 -27.53 15.80 1.82
N VAL A 606 -27.01 16.37 0.72
CA VAL A 606 -25.72 15.92 0.16
C VAL A 606 -24.59 16.13 1.17
N LEU A 607 -24.58 17.26 1.89
CA LEU A 607 -23.61 17.51 2.98
C LEU A 607 -23.75 16.51 4.13
N MET A 608 -24.96 16.08 4.49
CA MET A 608 -25.14 15.01 5.47
C MET A 608 -24.53 13.68 4.98
N GLY A 609 -24.66 13.38 3.68
CA GLY A 609 -23.97 12.24 3.06
C GLY A 609 -22.44 12.36 3.20
N THR A 610 -21.88 13.55 3.01
CA THR A 610 -20.44 13.80 3.21
C THR A 610 -20.03 13.62 4.68
N VAL A 611 -20.85 14.04 5.64
CA VAL A 611 -20.56 13.82 7.08
C VAL A 611 -20.54 12.32 7.39
N ILE A 612 -21.49 11.55 6.86
CA ILE A 612 -21.51 10.08 7.02
C ILE A 612 -20.23 9.47 6.43
N PHE A 613 -19.82 9.90 5.25
CA PHE A 613 -18.57 9.45 4.62
C PHE A 613 -17.33 9.78 5.46
N ILE A 614 -17.23 11.01 6.01
CA ILE A 614 -16.11 11.41 6.87
C ILE A 614 -16.10 10.56 8.15
N VAL A 615 -17.25 10.39 8.81
CA VAL A 615 -17.37 9.57 10.04
C VAL A 615 -17.03 8.11 9.77
N HIS A 616 -17.33 7.58 8.58
CA HIS A 616 -16.94 6.22 8.19
C HIS A 616 -15.41 6.04 8.05
N ILE A 617 -14.68 7.10 7.68
CA ILE A 617 -13.21 7.09 7.55
C ILE A 617 -12.52 7.30 8.91
N LEU A 618 -13.21 7.84 9.92
CA LEU A 618 -12.66 7.94 11.27
C LEU A 618 -12.36 6.54 11.83
N GLN A 619 -11.29 6.43 12.61
CA GLN A 619 -11.00 5.21 13.37
C GLN A 619 -12.19 4.87 14.27
N ASP A 620 -12.44 3.58 14.49
CA ASP A 620 -13.59 3.09 15.26
C ASP A 620 -13.73 3.76 16.65
N ASP A 621 -12.60 4.09 17.29
CA ASP A 621 -12.56 4.72 18.61
C ASP A 621 -13.12 6.17 18.60
N TYR A 622 -13.05 6.85 17.46
CA TYR A 622 -13.55 8.22 17.30
C TYR A 622 -14.99 8.29 16.79
N THR A 623 -15.58 7.18 16.33
CA THR A 623 -16.91 7.15 15.71
C THR A 623 -18.01 7.54 16.71
N ILE A 624 -18.03 6.92 17.89
CA ILE A 624 -19.02 7.24 18.94
C ILE A 624 -18.84 8.68 19.47
N PRO A 625 -17.62 9.16 19.80
CA PRO A 625 -17.38 10.57 20.14
C PRO A 625 -17.89 11.54 19.07
N ALA A 626 -17.62 11.24 17.80
CA ALA A 626 -18.04 12.07 16.69
C ALA A 626 -19.57 12.17 16.68
N LEU A 627 -20.29 11.06 16.80
CA LEU A 627 -21.76 11.07 16.84
C LEU A 627 -22.31 11.86 18.04
N ILE A 628 -21.70 11.74 19.22
CA ILE A 628 -22.09 12.51 20.41
C ILE A 628 -21.84 14.01 20.20
N MET A 629 -20.68 14.39 19.64
CA MET A 629 -20.37 15.79 19.31
C MET A 629 -21.33 16.35 18.25
N LEU A 630 -21.59 15.60 17.18
CA LEU A 630 -22.53 16.00 16.13
C LEU A 630 -23.94 16.19 16.70
N LEU A 631 -24.40 15.30 17.60
CA LEU A 631 -25.67 15.47 18.30
C LEU A 631 -25.68 16.73 19.18
N GLY A 632 -24.61 16.99 19.93
CA GLY A 632 -24.47 18.20 20.74
C GLY A 632 -24.55 19.47 19.89
N ILE A 633 -23.83 19.49 18.77
CA ILE A 633 -23.85 20.59 17.79
C ILE A 633 -25.24 20.77 17.19
N ALA A 634 -25.93 19.67 16.83
CA ALA A 634 -27.29 19.73 16.30
C ALA A 634 -28.26 20.37 17.30
N LEU A 635 -28.21 19.95 18.56
CA LEU A 635 -29.06 20.47 19.63
C LEU A 635 -28.76 21.95 19.92
N GLY A 636 -27.47 22.32 20.01
CA GLY A 636 -27.06 23.71 20.24
C GLY A 636 -27.49 24.64 19.12
N LEU A 637 -27.28 24.24 17.86
CA LEU A 637 -27.66 25.04 16.70
C LEU A 637 -29.17 25.12 16.51
N TRP A 638 -29.90 24.02 16.73
CA TRP A 638 -31.37 24.02 16.76
C TRP A 638 -31.91 24.95 17.85
N MET A 639 -31.27 24.97 19.03
CA MET A 639 -31.66 25.87 20.10
C MET A 639 -31.52 27.34 19.70
N ILE A 640 -30.40 27.68 19.07
CA ILE A 640 -30.12 29.04 18.61
C ILE A 640 -31.09 29.47 17.49
N GLY A 641 -31.43 28.56 16.58
CA GLY A 641 -32.31 28.85 15.44
C GLY A 641 -33.79 28.94 15.79
N ASN A 642 -34.27 28.21 16.80
CA ASN A 642 -35.71 28.03 17.02
C ASN A 642 -36.26 28.63 18.34
N LEU A 643 -35.42 28.87 19.37
CA LEU A 643 -35.92 29.35 20.68
C LEU A 643 -36.09 30.88 20.79
N TYR A 644 -35.58 31.68 19.86
CA TYR A 644 -35.79 33.13 19.87
C TYR A 644 -35.88 33.72 18.46
N ASP A 645 -36.71 34.75 18.30
CA ASP A 645 -36.91 35.47 17.05
C ASP A 645 -36.05 36.75 17.00
N ILE A 646 -35.83 37.34 15.81
CA ILE A 646 -35.09 38.60 15.61
C ILE A 646 -35.63 39.74 16.47
N ASN A 647 -36.92 39.73 16.82
CA ASN A 647 -37.56 40.77 17.64
C ASN A 647 -37.49 40.53 19.16
N SER A 648 -36.85 39.45 19.62
CA SER A 648 -36.70 39.17 21.05
C SER A 648 -35.70 40.11 21.75
N HIS A 649 -35.92 40.40 23.04
CA HIS A 649 -35.01 41.23 23.84
C HIS A 649 -33.60 40.64 23.90
N ILE A 650 -32.58 41.50 23.86
CA ILE A 650 -31.16 41.11 23.82
C ILE A 650 -30.78 40.17 24.97
N ARG A 651 -31.36 40.35 26.17
CA ARG A 651 -31.14 39.47 27.32
C ARG A 651 -31.57 38.03 27.05
N HIS A 652 -32.75 37.83 26.47
CA HIS A 652 -33.26 36.51 26.11
C HIS A 652 -32.40 35.85 25.02
N LYS A 653 -31.94 36.62 24.02
CA LYS A 653 -31.01 36.14 22.99
C LYS A 653 -29.70 35.65 23.58
N THR A 654 -29.09 36.44 24.48
CA THR A 654 -27.84 36.09 25.13
C THR A 654 -28.01 34.87 26.03
N THR A 655 -29.09 34.78 26.81
CA THR A 655 -29.36 33.60 27.66
C THR A 655 -29.49 32.31 26.84
N VAL A 656 -30.26 32.34 25.73
CA VAL A 656 -30.39 31.16 24.86
C VAL A 656 -29.05 30.76 24.25
N ARG A 657 -28.27 31.73 23.72
CA ARG A 657 -26.94 31.45 23.15
C ARG A 657 -25.98 30.85 24.17
N VAL A 658 -25.90 31.43 25.37
CA VAL A 658 -25.03 30.91 26.43
C VAL A 658 -25.47 29.52 26.87
N SER A 659 -26.78 29.27 27.00
CA SER A 659 -27.29 27.94 27.36
C SER A 659 -27.02 26.88 26.28
N ALA A 660 -27.15 27.25 25.00
CA ALA A 660 -26.86 26.36 23.88
C ALA A 660 -25.36 26.04 23.78
N ILE A 661 -24.48 27.02 23.98
CA ILE A 661 -23.02 26.83 24.00
C ILE A 661 -22.62 25.95 25.18
N LEU A 662 -23.13 26.22 26.39
CA LEU A 662 -22.85 25.41 27.58
C LEU A 662 -23.33 23.96 27.40
N LEU A 663 -24.54 23.75 26.90
CA LEU A 663 -25.06 22.42 26.64
C LEU A 663 -24.22 21.66 25.61
N THR A 664 -23.86 22.33 24.49
CA THR A 664 -22.99 21.75 23.46
C THR A 664 -21.62 21.40 24.04
N ALA A 665 -21.02 22.30 24.81
CA ALA A 665 -19.72 22.08 25.44
C ALA A 665 -19.75 20.92 26.43
N VAL A 666 -20.81 20.80 27.24
CA VAL A 666 -20.98 19.66 28.17
C VAL A 666 -21.13 18.35 27.42
N ILE A 667 -21.94 18.29 26.36
CA ILE A 667 -22.12 17.09 25.54
C ILE A 667 -20.82 16.70 24.83
N CYS A 668 -20.11 17.66 24.25
CA CYS A 668 -18.82 17.42 23.59
C CYS A 668 -17.75 16.98 24.60
N LEU A 669 -17.65 17.63 25.76
CA LEU A 669 -16.73 17.23 26.83
C LEU A 669 -17.07 15.84 27.37
N PHE A 670 -18.36 15.52 27.51
CA PHE A 670 -18.79 14.19 27.93
C PHE A 670 -18.40 13.12 26.90
N GLY A 671 -18.70 13.33 25.61
CA GLY A 671 -18.30 12.41 24.54
C GLY A 671 -16.78 12.23 24.40
N PHE A 672 -16.02 13.30 24.62
CA PHE A 672 -14.56 13.28 24.62
C PHE A 672 -13.99 12.54 25.85
N ASN A 673 -14.54 12.79 27.05
CA ASN A 673 -14.11 12.13 28.29
C ASN A 673 -14.56 10.66 28.39
N LEU A 674 -15.68 10.27 27.78
CA LEU A 674 -16.13 8.87 27.73
C LEU A 674 -15.14 7.96 26.99
N THR A 675 -14.24 8.56 26.20
CA THR A 675 -13.43 7.87 25.19
C THR A 675 -11.93 7.99 25.50
N LEU A 676 -11.49 9.08 26.13
CA LEU A 676 -10.13 9.19 26.65
C LEU A 676 -9.84 8.31 27.87
N LYS A 677 -10.87 7.71 28.50
CA LYS A 677 -10.65 6.72 29.55
C LYS A 677 -10.64 5.31 28.95
N SER A 678 -9.69 5.07 28.06
CA SER A 678 -9.26 3.71 27.77
C SER A 678 -8.48 3.21 28.99
N GLU A 679 -9.12 2.45 29.87
CA GLU A 679 -8.46 1.84 31.05
C GLU A 679 -7.42 0.77 30.67
N THR A 680 -7.07 0.65 29.39
CA THR A 680 -6.20 -0.42 28.86
C THR A 680 -4.96 0.09 28.13
N GLU A 681 -4.68 1.40 28.12
CA GLU A 681 -3.47 1.94 27.49
C GLU A 681 -2.22 1.64 28.34
N LEU A 682 -1.18 1.10 27.70
CA LEU A 682 0.09 0.81 28.35
C LEU A 682 0.81 2.12 28.77
N PRO A 683 1.61 2.12 29.86
CA PRO A 683 2.30 3.30 30.36
C PRO A 683 3.54 3.66 29.51
N TRP A 684 3.34 4.00 28.24
CA TRP A 684 4.38 4.27 27.25
C TRP A 684 5.30 5.41 27.68
N LYS A 685 6.61 5.17 27.59
CA LYS A 685 7.64 6.21 27.67
C LYS A 685 8.26 6.44 26.29
N PRO A 686 8.73 7.66 25.99
CA PRO A 686 9.43 7.91 24.73
C PRO A 686 10.67 7.01 24.59
N PHE A 687 10.82 6.40 23.42
CA PHE A 687 12.02 5.66 23.07
C PHE A 687 13.19 6.62 22.83
N THR A 688 14.31 6.36 23.51
CA THR A 688 15.63 6.89 23.21
C THR A 688 16.65 5.79 23.50
N GLU A 689 17.80 5.79 22.83
CA GLU A 689 18.86 4.83 23.15
C GLU A 689 19.28 4.90 24.63
N ALA A 690 19.25 6.10 25.23
CA ALA A 690 19.55 6.29 26.64
C ALA A 690 18.52 5.61 27.57
N THR A 691 17.22 5.74 27.29
CA THR A 691 16.16 5.12 28.10
C THR A 691 16.12 3.61 27.93
N LEU A 692 16.39 3.08 26.73
CA LEU A 692 16.54 1.65 26.50
C LEU A 692 17.74 1.10 27.30
N ASN A 693 18.92 1.66 27.11
CA ASN A 693 20.15 1.18 27.77
C ASN A 693 20.07 1.26 29.30
N ALA A 694 19.48 2.31 29.85
CA ALA A 694 19.23 2.42 31.29
C ALA A 694 18.31 1.30 31.79
N SER A 695 17.22 1.02 31.07
CA SER A 695 16.24 -0.01 31.45
C SER A 695 16.83 -1.43 31.36
N LEU A 696 17.68 -1.68 30.36
CA LEU A 696 18.41 -2.95 30.21
C LEU A 696 19.48 -3.12 31.30
N ALA A 697 20.18 -2.05 31.68
CA ALA A 697 21.16 -2.07 32.77
C ALA A 697 20.53 -2.35 34.14
N GLU A 698 19.28 -1.93 34.35
CA GLU A 698 18.47 -2.29 35.53
C GLU A 698 17.91 -3.71 35.49
N ASN A 699 18.27 -4.51 34.48
CA ASN A 699 17.84 -5.88 34.31
C ASN A 699 16.30 -6.04 34.21
N LYS A 700 15.64 -5.05 33.60
CA LYS A 700 14.20 -5.06 33.34
C LYS A 700 13.90 -5.66 31.96
N THR A 701 12.71 -6.25 31.82
CA THR A 701 12.16 -6.59 30.51
C THR A 701 11.66 -5.30 29.87
N VAL A 702 12.03 -5.06 28.61
CA VAL A 702 11.63 -3.85 27.88
C VAL A 702 10.81 -4.23 26.65
N LEU A 703 9.60 -3.68 26.54
CA LEU A 703 8.74 -3.77 25.36
C LEU A 703 8.86 -2.47 24.58
N VAL A 704 9.39 -2.51 23.36
CA VAL A 704 9.51 -1.36 22.47
C VAL A 704 8.53 -1.53 21.31
N ASP A 705 7.69 -0.54 21.07
CA ASP A 705 6.82 -0.50 19.90
C ASP A 705 7.29 0.61 18.95
N PHE A 706 7.74 0.21 17.76
CA PHE A 706 8.06 1.10 16.65
C PHE A 706 6.81 1.28 15.79
N SER A 707 6.20 2.45 15.90
CA SER A 707 4.88 2.76 15.37
C SER A 707 4.87 4.13 14.68
N ALA A 708 3.76 4.47 14.02
CA ALA A 708 3.54 5.78 13.41
C ALA A 708 2.03 6.09 13.34
N ASP A 709 1.67 7.38 13.36
CA ASP A 709 0.27 7.81 13.31
C ASP A 709 -0.40 7.53 11.96
N TRP A 710 0.36 7.57 10.87
CA TRP A 710 -0.12 7.24 9.53
C TRP A 710 -0.25 5.72 9.29
N CYS A 711 0.27 4.89 10.20
CA CYS A 711 0.37 3.45 10.03
C CYS A 711 -0.88 2.73 10.58
N LEU A 712 -1.78 2.32 9.69
CA LEU A 712 -3.04 1.65 10.06
C LEU A 712 -2.83 0.32 10.79
N THR A 713 -1.84 -0.47 10.35
CA THR A 713 -1.49 -1.76 10.99
C THR A 713 -0.95 -1.55 12.40
N CYS A 714 -0.19 -0.48 12.62
CA CYS A 714 0.33 -0.11 13.93
C CYS A 714 -0.83 0.19 14.90
N LYS A 715 -1.79 1.02 14.49
CA LYS A 715 -2.99 1.33 15.28
C LYS A 715 -3.85 0.10 15.58
N ARG A 716 -3.85 -0.89 14.68
CA ARG A 716 -4.54 -2.16 14.89
C ARG A 716 -3.85 -3.02 15.94
N ASN A 717 -2.53 -3.12 15.94
CA ASN A 717 -1.78 -3.80 17.01
C ASN A 717 -1.94 -3.08 18.36
N GLU A 718 -1.86 -1.75 18.36
CA GLU A 718 -2.10 -0.91 19.53
C GLU A 718 -3.45 -1.25 20.16
N LYS A 719 -4.53 -1.29 19.36
CA LYS A 719 -5.87 -1.55 19.86
C LYS A 719 -6.14 -2.99 20.28
N PHE A 720 -5.69 -3.97 19.49
CA PHE A 720 -6.11 -5.37 19.65
C PHE A 720 -5.09 -6.27 20.33
N ALA A 721 -3.85 -5.82 20.54
CA ALA A 721 -2.81 -6.62 21.20
C ALA A 721 -2.13 -5.86 22.35
N LEU A 722 -1.68 -4.62 22.13
CA LEU A 722 -0.89 -3.87 23.12
C LEU A 722 -1.76 -3.25 24.22
N ASN A 723 -2.75 -2.45 23.84
CA ASN A 723 -3.61 -1.71 24.77
C ASN A 723 -4.85 -2.51 25.16
N THR A 724 -4.64 -3.77 25.57
CA THR A 724 -5.68 -4.63 26.13
C THR A 724 -5.49 -4.80 27.63
N LYS A 725 -6.57 -5.13 28.34
CA LYS A 725 -6.52 -5.29 29.80
C LYS A 725 -5.52 -6.38 30.24
N LYS A 726 -5.46 -7.50 29.52
CA LYS A 726 -4.53 -8.60 29.85
C LYS A 726 -3.08 -8.21 29.67
N THR A 727 -2.76 -7.49 28.59
CA THR A 727 -1.40 -7.01 28.36
C THR A 727 -1.00 -5.97 29.41
N LEU A 728 -1.92 -5.07 29.78
CA LEU A 728 -1.69 -4.12 30.86
C LEU A 728 -1.43 -4.82 32.20
N ASP A 729 -2.28 -5.79 32.57
CA ASP A 729 -2.13 -6.57 33.80
C ASP A 729 -0.76 -7.28 33.82
N LEU A 730 -0.35 -7.93 32.72
CA LEU A 730 0.93 -8.62 32.61
C LEU A 730 2.14 -7.66 32.69
N VAL A 731 2.04 -6.48 32.06
CA VAL A 731 3.08 -5.45 32.11
C VAL A 731 3.25 -4.91 33.53
N GLN A 732 2.15 -4.67 34.25
CA GLN A 732 2.16 -4.17 35.62
C GLN A 732 2.65 -5.23 36.63
N ASP A 733 2.15 -6.47 36.52
CA ASP A 733 2.51 -7.58 37.41
C ASP A 733 4.00 -7.96 37.34
N HIS A 734 4.65 -7.65 36.22
CA HIS A 734 6.04 -8.01 35.96
C HIS A 734 7.00 -6.83 35.82
N ASP A 735 6.54 -5.60 36.09
CA ASP A 735 7.31 -4.36 36.00
C ASP A 735 8.05 -4.23 34.65
N VAL A 736 7.34 -4.52 33.55
CA VAL A 736 7.86 -4.40 32.19
C VAL A 736 7.91 -2.92 31.81
N VAL A 737 9.06 -2.47 31.30
CA VAL A 737 9.20 -1.09 30.80
C VAL A 737 8.68 -1.03 29.37
N THR A 738 7.71 -0.16 29.09
CA THR A 738 7.18 0.05 27.74
C THR A 738 7.77 1.33 27.13
N LEU A 739 8.34 1.22 25.93
CA LEU A 739 8.93 2.32 25.16
C LEU A 739 8.22 2.47 23.81
N TYR A 740 7.90 3.68 23.42
CA TYR A 740 7.25 4.00 22.14
C TYR A 740 8.22 4.75 21.23
N ALA A 741 8.54 4.15 20.08
CA ALA A 741 9.40 4.73 19.05
C ALA A 741 8.52 5.30 17.92
N ASP A 742 8.35 6.62 17.94
CA ASP A 742 7.50 7.35 17.02
C ASP A 742 8.19 7.65 15.68
N TYR A 743 7.86 6.88 14.64
CA TYR A 743 8.35 7.03 13.27
C TYR A 743 7.46 7.94 12.40
N THR A 744 6.52 8.68 12.98
CA THR A 744 5.60 9.55 12.23
C THR A 744 6.33 10.61 11.39
N ALA A 745 7.47 11.11 11.87
CA ALA A 745 8.31 12.09 11.18
C ALA A 745 9.57 11.49 10.53
N GLU A 746 9.62 10.16 10.34
CA GLU A 746 10.74 9.44 9.72
C GLU A 746 12.12 9.75 10.34
N SER A 747 12.24 9.68 11.66
CA SER A 747 13.52 10.02 12.33
C SER A 747 14.66 9.06 11.97
N GLU A 748 15.85 9.62 11.71
CA GLU A 748 17.07 8.85 11.37
C GLU A 748 17.56 7.95 12.52
N GLU A 749 17.19 8.25 13.76
CA GLU A 749 17.46 7.37 14.91
C GLU A 749 16.63 6.09 14.82
N ILE A 750 15.32 6.22 14.61
CA ILE A 750 14.43 5.06 14.54
C ILE A 750 14.69 4.24 13.26
N LYS A 751 14.97 4.89 12.13
CA LYS A 751 15.32 4.23 10.87
C LYS A 751 16.50 3.26 11.03
N ARG A 752 17.57 3.69 11.71
CA ARG A 752 18.73 2.82 12.01
C ARG A 752 18.36 1.61 12.84
N TRP A 753 17.44 1.77 13.81
CA TRP A 753 16.95 0.66 14.62
C TRP A 753 16.08 -0.31 13.82
N LEU A 754 15.25 0.18 12.88
CA LEU A 754 14.49 -0.66 11.96
C LEU A 754 15.43 -1.50 11.08
N ASP A 755 16.47 -0.87 10.50
CA ASP A 755 17.49 -1.56 9.69
C ASP A 755 18.22 -2.66 10.47
N ASN A 756 18.57 -2.40 11.74
CA ASN A 756 19.21 -3.39 12.63
C ASN A 756 18.37 -4.64 12.87
N PHE A 757 17.04 -4.51 12.78
CA PHE A 757 16.10 -5.62 12.90
C PHE A 757 15.62 -6.14 11.54
N GLU A 758 16.31 -5.80 10.44
CA GLU A 758 15.97 -6.16 9.06
C GLU A 758 14.52 -5.78 8.68
N SER A 759 14.03 -4.65 9.20
CA SER A 759 12.69 -4.12 8.91
C SER A 759 12.80 -2.87 8.07
N ILE A 760 12.10 -2.83 6.93
CA ILE A 760 12.13 -1.70 5.99
C ILE A 760 11.16 -0.58 6.44
N SER A 761 10.16 -0.92 7.26
CA SER A 761 9.14 0.02 7.76
C SER A 761 8.54 -0.43 9.10
N VAL A 762 7.66 0.40 9.68
CA VAL A 762 6.75 0.07 10.80
C VAL A 762 5.51 -0.70 10.28
N PRO A 763 4.80 -1.49 11.12
CA PRO A 763 4.99 -1.74 12.56
C PRO A 763 6.10 -2.75 12.87
N LEU A 764 6.85 -2.48 13.94
CA LEU A 764 7.82 -3.41 14.52
C LEU A 764 7.71 -3.36 16.05
N THR A 765 7.45 -4.47 16.70
CA THR A 765 7.43 -4.53 18.17
C THR A 765 8.55 -5.46 18.64
N VAL A 766 9.39 -4.98 19.56
CA VAL A 766 10.58 -5.68 20.04
C VAL A 766 10.52 -5.84 21.55
N ILE A 767 10.68 -7.06 22.05
CA ILE A 767 10.72 -7.38 23.48
C ILE A 767 12.13 -7.79 23.84
N PHE A 768 12.78 -7.03 24.72
CA PHE A 768 14.08 -7.37 25.29
C PHE A 768 13.88 -8.09 26.62
N PRO A 769 14.26 -9.38 26.74
CA PRO A 769 14.17 -10.12 27.99
C PRO A 769 15.13 -9.59 29.06
N ALA A 770 14.68 -9.60 30.32
CA ALA A 770 15.53 -9.28 31.46
C ALA A 770 16.78 -10.18 31.49
N GLY A 771 17.97 -9.57 31.43
CA GLY A 771 19.26 -10.24 31.58
C GLY A 771 19.78 -10.96 30.35
N GLN A 772 19.05 -10.91 29.23
CA GLN A 772 19.47 -11.43 27.93
C GLN A 772 19.07 -10.45 26.81
N PRO A 773 19.63 -9.22 26.80
CA PRO A 773 19.28 -8.20 25.80
C PRO A 773 19.58 -8.65 24.37
N ASP A 774 20.59 -9.52 24.18
CA ASP A 774 21.00 -10.05 22.87
C ASP A 774 19.97 -11.03 22.26
N LYS A 775 18.96 -11.45 23.04
CA LYS A 775 17.89 -12.36 22.59
C LYS A 775 16.55 -11.63 22.48
N ALA A 776 16.57 -10.48 21.82
CA ALA A 776 15.37 -9.71 21.55
C ALA A 776 14.35 -10.54 20.75
N ILE A 777 13.10 -10.52 21.19
CA ILE A 777 11.98 -11.17 20.49
C ILE A 777 11.32 -10.11 19.61
N VAL A 778 11.22 -10.38 18.32
CA VAL A 778 10.70 -9.43 17.34
C VAL A 778 9.34 -9.91 16.80
N LEU A 779 8.36 -9.02 16.83
CA LEU A 779 7.04 -9.18 16.23
C LEU A 779 6.92 -8.17 15.08
N ARG A 780 6.68 -8.67 13.86
CA ARG A 780 6.53 -7.87 12.64
C ARG A 780 5.07 -7.90 12.19
N ASP A 781 4.68 -6.86 11.46
CA ASP A 781 3.36 -6.73 10.84
C ASP A 781 2.23 -6.84 11.88
N LEU A 782 1.17 -7.60 11.58
CA LEU A 782 0.01 -7.76 12.45
C LEU A 782 0.20 -8.97 13.38
N TYR A 783 -0.01 -8.78 14.69
CA TYR A 783 0.02 -9.86 15.67
C TYR A 783 -1.19 -9.85 16.60
N THR A 784 -1.47 -10.99 17.21
CA THR A 784 -2.61 -11.16 18.12
C THR A 784 -2.21 -10.88 19.57
N GLU A 785 -3.19 -10.53 20.42
CA GLU A 785 -3.01 -10.41 21.88
C GLU A 785 -2.32 -11.67 22.46
N ALA A 786 -2.74 -12.86 22.04
CA ALA A 786 -2.18 -14.13 22.52
C ALA A 786 -0.69 -14.29 22.16
N MET A 787 -0.28 -13.91 20.94
CA MET A 787 1.12 -13.95 20.53
C MET A 787 1.98 -12.97 21.33
N LEU A 788 1.46 -11.76 21.59
CA LEU A 788 2.17 -10.78 22.41
C LEU A 788 2.34 -11.30 23.84
N LEU A 789 1.26 -11.77 24.47
CA LEU A 789 1.27 -12.30 25.84
C LEU A 789 2.23 -13.49 25.98
N GLU A 790 2.20 -14.45 25.06
CA GLU A 790 3.09 -15.62 25.09
C GLU A 790 4.57 -15.21 25.03
N ASN A 791 4.91 -14.25 24.17
CA ASN A 791 6.29 -13.79 24.03
C ASN A 791 6.72 -12.90 25.21
N LEU A 792 5.80 -12.11 25.76
CA LEU A 792 6.09 -11.29 26.94
C LEU A 792 6.28 -12.18 28.19
N GLU A 793 5.44 -13.21 28.37
CA GLU A 793 5.60 -14.20 29.44
C GLU A 793 6.94 -14.96 29.32
N LYS A 794 7.36 -15.33 28.10
CA LYS A 794 8.69 -15.93 27.86
C LYS A 794 9.82 -14.99 28.26
N ALA A 795 9.73 -13.72 27.87
CA ALA A 795 10.73 -12.70 28.17
C ALA A 795 10.85 -12.43 29.68
N VAL A 796 9.71 -12.43 30.40
CA VAL A 796 9.67 -12.28 31.86
C VAL A 796 10.14 -13.55 32.58
N SER A 797 9.79 -14.74 32.08
CA SER A 797 10.12 -16.03 32.72
C SER A 797 11.61 -16.36 32.71
N GLY A 798 12.40 -15.74 31.82
CA GLY A 798 13.87 -15.81 31.83
C GLY A 798 14.50 -15.34 33.16
N LYS A 799 13.76 -14.56 33.96
CA LYS A 799 14.14 -14.10 35.31
C LYS A 799 14.22 -15.25 36.33
N LYS A 800 13.49 -16.36 36.14
CA LYS A 800 13.48 -17.51 37.08
C LYS A 800 14.68 -18.45 36.90
N THR A 801 15.27 -18.51 35.70
CA THR A 801 16.34 -19.47 35.40
C THR A 801 17.70 -18.97 35.90
N THR A 802 17.93 -17.66 35.91
CA THR A 802 19.16 -17.05 36.43
C THR A 802 19.18 -16.93 37.96
N ALA A 803 18.03 -16.66 38.61
CA ALA A 803 17.94 -16.66 40.06
C ALA A 803 18.23 -18.04 40.69
N ASN A 804 17.79 -19.12 40.04
CA ASN A 804 18.08 -20.49 40.48
C ASN A 804 19.52 -20.94 40.17
N ALA A 805 20.18 -20.39 39.16
CA ALA A 805 21.57 -20.71 38.85
C ALA A 805 22.55 -20.08 39.85
N VAL A 806 22.28 -18.86 40.31
CA VAL A 806 23.10 -18.18 41.33
C VAL A 806 22.92 -18.84 42.71
N ALA A 807 21.71 -19.26 43.07
CA ALA A 807 21.46 -19.96 44.34
C ALA A 807 22.11 -21.35 44.43
N VAL A 808 22.41 -22.01 43.30
CA VAL A 808 23.08 -23.33 43.29
C VAL A 808 24.60 -23.19 43.37
N ASP A 809 25.18 -22.10 42.85
CA ASP A 809 26.63 -21.86 42.89
C ASP A 809 27.09 -21.28 44.25
N GLU A 810 26.19 -20.61 44.97
CA GLU A 810 26.45 -20.13 46.35
C GLU A 810 26.30 -21.22 47.42
N VAL A 811 25.68 -22.36 47.09
CA VAL A 811 25.63 -23.57 47.93
C VAL A 811 26.80 -24.53 47.61
N ARG A 812 27.55 -24.26 46.53
CA ARG A 812 28.69 -25.07 46.07
C ARG A 812 30.06 -24.43 46.33
N ARG A 813 30.11 -23.16 46.73
CA ARG A 813 31.26 -22.54 47.40
C ARG A 813 31.03 -22.52 48.90
#